data_AF-A0A1B6CWT3-F1
#
_entry.id   AF-A0A1B6CWT3-F1
#
_cell.length_a   1.000
_cell.length_b   1.000
_cell.length_c   1.000
_cell.angle_alpha   90.00
_cell.angle_beta   90.00
_cell.angle_gamma   90.00
#
_symmetry.space_group_name_H-M   'P 1'
#
loop_
_entity.id
_entity.type
_entity.pdbx_description
1 polymer ?
#
loop_
_entity_poly.entity_id
_entity_poly.type
_entity_poly.pdbx_seq_one_letter_code
_entity_poly.pdbx_strand_id
1 'polypeptide(L)'
;TDKKGSKLQEASQQQQFNRTVEDVELWLSEIEGQLLSEDYGKDLTSVQNLQKKHALLEADVGSHQDRIESIRVAANQFVDRGHFDADNIKSKQDALCDRYEALQRPMGVRKQRLLDSLQVQQLFRDIEDEEAWIREKEPVAASTNRGRDLIGVQNLMKKHQAVLAEINNHENRIAAVCQSGQQMLDDGHFASEEIRTRAGTLNDHWTQLKEKALQRKQDLEDSLQAHQYFADANEAESWMKEKEPMVQNQDYGKDEDSSEALLKKHEALVSDLEAFGNTILAVREQAQACRQQETPVIDVTGKECVMALYDYTEKSPREVSMKKGDVLTLLNSNNKDWWKVEVNDRQGFVPAAYVKKMEAGLTASQQNLADGSSIAARQNQIQNQYDQLLALARERQNKLNETVKAYVLVREAAELATWIKDKENHAQVQDVGEDLEQVEVMQKKFDDFQSDLKANEVRLAEMNEIAMQLINLGQTEAAVKIQTQLQDLNDKWTSLQTLTQERATQLGSAHEVQRFHRDVDETKDWIQEKEETLNNDDLGKDLRTVQALQRKHEGLERDLAALGDKIRQLDETANRLMQTHPDTAEQTYAKQREINEEWTQLTAKANSRKEKLLDSYDLQRYLSDYRDLMSWINSMMGLVSSDELATDVTGAEALLERHQEHRTEIDARSGTFQAFELFGQQLLQSGHYASVEIQEKLESMAEARQELEKAWIARRMQLDQCLELQLFYRDCEQAENWMSAREAFLASEEVDSKGDNVEALIKKHEDFDKAINAHEEKIAALQTLADQLMAAEHYASAPIDAKRKQVLDRWRHLKEALIEKRSKLGESQTLQQFSRDADEMENWIAEKLQLATEESYKDPANIQSKHQKHQAFEAELAANADRIQSVLAMGQNLIDKHQCAGSEEAVQTRLASIADQWEFLTQKTTEKSLKLKEANKQRTYVAAVKDLDFWLGEVESLLTSEDSGKDLASVQNLNKKHQLVEADIHAHDDRIKDMNAQADSLIESGQFDTASIQEKRQSINERYERIKNLAAHRQARLNEANTLHQFFRDIADEESWIKEKKTSCRFR
;
A
#
# COMPACT_ATOMS: atom_id res chain seq x y z
N THR A 1 -29.10 -38.84 -183.97
CA THR A 1 -30.08 -39.44 -183.04
C THR A 1 -29.91 -38.79 -181.70
N ASP A 2 -31.01 -38.65 -180.97
CA ASP A 2 -30.99 -38.18 -179.58
C ASP A 2 -30.00 -39.00 -178.73
N LYS A 3 -29.84 -40.29 -179.06
CA LYS A 3 -28.79 -41.16 -178.52
C LYS A 3 -27.34 -40.71 -178.76
N LYS A 4 -27.01 -40.05 -179.88
CA LYS A 4 -25.65 -39.53 -180.12
C LYS A 4 -25.44 -38.17 -179.43
N GLY A 5 -26.49 -37.35 -179.35
CA GLY A 5 -26.46 -36.08 -178.64
C GLY A 5 -26.26 -36.26 -177.13
N SER A 6 -27.04 -37.16 -176.49
CA SER A 6 -26.92 -37.41 -175.04
C SER A 6 -25.56 -37.99 -174.68
N LYS A 7 -25.03 -38.96 -175.45
CA LYS A 7 -23.71 -39.55 -175.17
C LYS A 7 -22.52 -38.59 -175.35
N LEU A 8 -22.59 -37.63 -176.27
CA LEU A 8 -21.56 -36.59 -176.41
C LEU A 8 -21.62 -35.58 -175.25
N GLN A 9 -22.82 -35.25 -174.79
CA GLN A 9 -23.02 -34.38 -173.64
C GLN A 9 -22.55 -35.04 -172.33
N GLU A 10 -22.85 -36.33 -172.17
CA GLU A 10 -22.33 -37.21 -171.11
C GLU A 10 -20.78 -37.27 -171.12
N ALA A 11 -20.16 -37.52 -172.27
CA ALA A 11 -18.70 -37.52 -172.39
C ALA A 11 -18.07 -36.15 -172.08
N SER A 12 -18.73 -35.04 -172.45
CA SER A 12 -18.28 -33.68 -172.10
C SER A 12 -18.38 -33.40 -170.60
N GLN A 13 -19.44 -33.84 -169.93
CA GLN A 13 -19.60 -33.71 -168.49
C GLN A 13 -18.58 -34.57 -167.73
N GLN A 14 -18.31 -35.78 -168.22
CA GLN A 14 -17.27 -36.64 -167.69
C GLN A 14 -15.86 -36.05 -167.87
N GLN A 15 -15.56 -35.41 -169.01
CA GLN A 15 -14.28 -34.73 -169.21
C GLN A 15 -14.08 -33.60 -168.20
N GLN A 16 -15.14 -32.84 -167.91
CA GLN A 16 -15.10 -31.78 -166.91
C GLN A 16 -14.88 -32.35 -165.49
N PHE A 17 -15.53 -33.48 -165.17
CA PHE A 17 -15.30 -34.22 -163.92
C PHE A 17 -13.87 -34.76 -163.79
N ASN A 18 -13.34 -35.41 -164.83
CA ASN A 18 -11.98 -35.94 -164.83
C ASN A 18 -10.95 -34.82 -164.64
N ARG A 19 -11.16 -33.65 -165.26
CA ARG A 19 -10.28 -32.50 -165.04
C ARG A 19 -10.32 -32.00 -163.59
N THR A 20 -11.50 -31.95 -162.98
CA THR A 20 -11.60 -31.59 -161.55
C THR A 20 -10.97 -32.61 -160.61
N VAL A 21 -11.00 -33.90 -160.98
CA VAL A 21 -10.33 -34.98 -160.23
C VAL A 21 -8.81 -34.87 -160.38
N GLU A 22 -8.30 -34.75 -161.61
CA GLU A 22 -6.87 -34.63 -161.89
C GLU A 22 -6.25 -33.40 -161.19
N ASP A 23 -6.96 -32.27 -161.15
CA ASP A 23 -6.52 -31.08 -160.40
C ASP A 23 -6.33 -31.37 -158.90
N VAL A 24 -7.20 -32.20 -158.31
CA VAL A 24 -7.12 -32.57 -156.89
C VAL A 24 -6.12 -33.71 -156.65
N GLU A 25 -5.95 -34.64 -157.60
CA GLU A 25 -4.91 -35.69 -157.52
C GLU A 25 -3.49 -35.11 -157.59
N LEU A 26 -3.28 -34.07 -158.39
CA LEU A 26 -2.01 -33.33 -158.43
C LEU A 26 -1.72 -32.66 -157.09
N TRP A 27 -2.74 -32.00 -156.49
CA TRP A 27 -2.62 -31.41 -155.16
C TRP A 27 -2.36 -32.46 -154.06
N LEU A 28 -3.09 -33.58 -154.06
CA LEU A 28 -2.86 -34.68 -153.10
C LEU A 28 -1.43 -35.21 -153.20
N SER A 29 -0.90 -35.37 -154.41
CA SER A 29 0.49 -35.85 -154.62
C SER A 29 1.52 -34.85 -154.10
N GLU A 30 1.25 -33.54 -154.19
CA GLU A 30 2.09 -32.49 -153.60
C GLU A 30 2.06 -32.56 -152.06
N ILE A 31 0.88 -32.71 -151.46
CA ILE A 31 0.72 -32.80 -150.00
C ILE A 31 1.34 -34.08 -149.42
N GLU A 32 1.11 -35.23 -150.06
CA GLU A 32 1.75 -36.50 -149.69
C GLU A 32 3.28 -36.36 -149.72
N GLY A 33 3.83 -35.70 -150.75
CA GLY A 33 5.26 -35.41 -150.86
C GLY A 33 5.78 -34.51 -149.74
N GLN A 34 5.01 -33.50 -149.32
CA GLN A 34 5.37 -32.64 -148.18
C GLN A 34 5.30 -33.38 -146.83
N LEU A 35 4.34 -34.31 -146.66
CA LEU A 35 4.17 -35.12 -145.46
C LEU A 35 5.21 -36.24 -145.31
N LEU A 36 5.80 -36.72 -146.42
CA LEU A 36 6.89 -37.70 -146.45
C LEU A 36 8.23 -37.13 -145.98
N SER A 37 8.34 -35.81 -145.81
CA SER A 37 9.56 -35.20 -145.28
C SER A 37 9.84 -35.74 -143.88
N GLU A 38 11.06 -36.21 -143.64
CA GLU A 38 11.58 -36.54 -142.30
C GLU A 38 12.38 -35.36 -141.69
N ASP A 39 12.29 -34.17 -142.30
CA ASP A 39 12.88 -32.98 -141.71
C ASP A 39 11.97 -32.47 -140.59
N TYR A 40 12.45 -32.60 -139.36
CA TYR A 40 11.77 -32.11 -138.16
C TYR A 40 12.42 -30.85 -137.59
N GLY A 41 13.47 -30.33 -138.23
CA GLY A 41 14.25 -29.19 -137.75
C GLY A 41 15.47 -29.62 -136.94
N LYS A 42 16.57 -28.89 -137.12
CA LYS A 42 17.86 -29.15 -136.44
C LYS A 42 18.17 -28.16 -135.32
N ASP A 43 17.37 -27.09 -135.23
CA ASP A 43 17.48 -26.04 -134.23
C ASP A 43 16.09 -25.46 -133.94
N LEU A 44 15.96 -24.71 -132.85
CA LEU A 44 14.67 -24.18 -132.40
C LEU A 44 13.94 -23.37 -133.49
N THR A 45 14.67 -22.56 -134.25
CA THR A 45 14.08 -21.68 -135.28
C THR A 45 13.54 -22.48 -136.47
N SER A 46 14.31 -23.48 -136.93
CA SER A 46 13.93 -24.35 -138.03
C SER A 46 12.72 -25.22 -137.66
N VAL A 47 12.66 -25.76 -136.43
CA VAL A 47 11.50 -26.52 -135.95
C VAL A 47 10.24 -25.65 -135.90
N GLN A 48 10.32 -24.43 -135.33
CA GLN A 48 9.19 -23.51 -135.28
C GLN A 48 8.68 -23.12 -136.67
N ASN A 49 9.58 -22.90 -137.62
CA ASN A 49 9.22 -22.62 -139.01
C ASN A 49 8.55 -23.83 -139.67
N LEU A 50 9.02 -25.04 -139.41
CA LEU A 50 8.40 -26.27 -139.91
C LEU A 50 7.03 -26.53 -139.28
N GLN A 51 6.83 -26.25 -138.00
CA GLN A 51 5.51 -26.32 -137.36
C GLN A 51 4.52 -25.33 -138.00
N LYS A 52 4.93 -24.10 -138.29
CA LYS A 52 4.09 -23.12 -138.99
C LYS A 52 3.72 -23.61 -140.40
N LYS A 53 4.70 -24.15 -141.14
CA LYS A 53 4.45 -24.75 -142.46
C LYS A 53 3.51 -25.94 -142.37
N HIS A 54 3.69 -26.81 -141.38
CA HIS A 54 2.83 -27.97 -141.14
C HIS A 54 1.40 -27.54 -140.80
N ALA A 55 1.21 -26.54 -139.94
CA ALA A 55 -0.12 -26.00 -139.63
C ALA A 55 -0.82 -25.39 -140.85
N LEU A 56 -0.07 -24.71 -141.73
CA LEU A 56 -0.60 -24.22 -143.02
C LEU A 56 -1.01 -25.38 -143.93
N LEU A 57 -0.23 -26.47 -143.95
CA LEU A 57 -0.56 -27.70 -144.67
C LEU A 57 -1.83 -28.37 -144.10
N GLU A 58 -1.99 -28.46 -142.77
CA GLU A 58 -3.22 -29.00 -142.16
C GLU A 58 -4.45 -28.17 -142.54
N ALA A 59 -4.31 -26.83 -142.56
CA ALA A 59 -5.37 -25.92 -142.95
C ALA A 59 -5.71 -26.06 -144.46
N ASP A 60 -4.70 -26.20 -145.31
CA ASP A 60 -4.88 -26.41 -146.75
C ASP A 60 -5.61 -27.72 -147.02
N VAL A 61 -5.22 -28.81 -146.34
CA VAL A 61 -5.91 -30.11 -146.39
C VAL A 61 -7.37 -29.97 -145.98
N GLY A 62 -7.64 -29.33 -144.84
CA GLY A 62 -9.01 -29.10 -144.38
C GLY A 62 -9.87 -28.29 -145.37
N SER A 63 -9.30 -27.31 -146.06
CA SER A 63 -10.04 -26.49 -147.03
C SER A 63 -10.46 -27.24 -148.30
N HIS A 64 -9.77 -28.34 -148.64
CA HIS A 64 -10.09 -29.16 -149.81
C HIS A 64 -11.17 -30.21 -149.55
N GLN A 65 -11.62 -30.37 -148.29
CA GLN A 65 -12.66 -31.32 -147.91
C GLN A 65 -13.94 -31.11 -148.72
N ASP A 66 -14.42 -29.86 -148.82
CA ASP A 66 -15.64 -29.53 -149.56
C ASP A 66 -15.52 -29.88 -151.06
N ARG A 67 -14.31 -29.76 -151.61
CA ARG A 67 -14.02 -30.06 -153.02
C ARG A 67 -13.96 -31.56 -153.28
N ILE A 68 -13.37 -32.33 -152.37
CA ILE A 68 -13.40 -33.80 -152.39
C ILE A 68 -14.85 -34.30 -152.30
N GLU A 69 -15.64 -33.74 -151.37
CA GLU A 69 -17.05 -34.12 -151.21
C GLU A 69 -17.89 -33.72 -152.43
N SER A 70 -17.62 -32.56 -153.03
CA SER A 70 -18.28 -32.15 -154.28
C SER A 70 -17.98 -33.11 -155.44
N ILE A 71 -16.75 -33.59 -155.56
CA ILE A 71 -16.36 -34.62 -156.54
C ILE A 71 -17.08 -35.93 -156.22
N ARG A 72 -17.16 -36.32 -154.94
CA ARG A 72 -17.89 -37.50 -154.49
C ARG A 72 -19.35 -37.48 -154.91
N VAL A 73 -20.02 -36.37 -154.63
CA VAL A 73 -21.43 -36.15 -155.01
C VAL A 73 -21.58 -36.16 -156.54
N ALA A 74 -20.69 -35.51 -157.27
CA ALA A 74 -20.74 -35.48 -158.74
C ALA A 74 -20.56 -36.89 -159.35
N ALA A 75 -19.59 -37.68 -158.86
CA ALA A 75 -19.36 -39.05 -159.31
C ALA A 75 -20.59 -39.94 -159.10
N ASN A 76 -21.20 -39.87 -157.91
CA ASN A 76 -22.41 -40.61 -157.58
C ASN A 76 -23.58 -40.23 -158.50
N GLN A 77 -23.74 -38.95 -158.83
CA GLN A 77 -24.76 -38.51 -159.80
C GLN A 77 -24.56 -39.11 -161.19
N PHE A 78 -23.32 -39.33 -161.64
CA PHE A 78 -23.05 -40.02 -162.90
C PHE A 78 -23.43 -41.51 -162.82
N VAL A 79 -23.11 -42.17 -161.71
CA VAL A 79 -23.44 -43.58 -161.48
C VAL A 79 -24.95 -43.80 -161.46
N ASP A 80 -25.67 -43.01 -160.69
CA ASP A 80 -27.14 -43.14 -160.52
C ASP A 80 -27.90 -42.93 -161.84
N ARG A 81 -27.36 -42.12 -162.76
CA ARG A 81 -27.95 -41.87 -164.08
C ARG A 81 -27.65 -42.96 -165.10
N GLY A 82 -26.91 -44.01 -164.74
CA GLY A 82 -26.51 -45.06 -165.68
C GLY A 82 -25.58 -44.56 -166.78
N HIS A 83 -24.72 -43.59 -166.43
CA HIS A 83 -23.73 -43.04 -167.36
C HIS A 83 -22.90 -44.16 -167.99
N PHE A 84 -22.54 -44.01 -169.28
CA PHE A 84 -21.91 -45.11 -170.03
C PHE A 84 -20.54 -45.55 -169.50
N ASP A 85 -19.88 -44.72 -168.70
CA ASP A 85 -18.56 -44.97 -168.09
C ASP A 85 -18.57 -44.83 -166.55
N ALA A 86 -19.72 -45.14 -165.92
CA ALA A 86 -19.95 -44.97 -164.49
C ALA A 86 -18.95 -45.73 -163.59
N ASP A 87 -18.57 -46.95 -163.94
CA ASP A 87 -17.66 -47.77 -163.13
C ASP A 87 -16.26 -47.16 -163.01
N ASN A 88 -15.73 -46.59 -164.11
CA ASN A 88 -14.44 -45.90 -164.09
C ASN A 88 -14.50 -44.58 -163.30
N ILE A 89 -15.60 -43.83 -163.40
CA ILE A 89 -15.82 -42.58 -162.63
C ILE A 89 -15.85 -42.88 -161.13
N LYS A 90 -16.59 -43.92 -160.73
CA LYS A 90 -16.67 -44.36 -159.33
C LYS A 90 -15.34 -44.84 -158.79
N SER A 91 -14.63 -45.68 -159.56
CA SER A 91 -13.30 -46.15 -159.16
C SER A 91 -12.30 -45.01 -158.98
N LYS A 92 -12.35 -43.96 -159.81
CA LYS A 92 -11.52 -42.76 -159.65
C LYS A 92 -11.89 -41.95 -158.40
N GLN A 93 -13.18 -41.81 -158.12
CA GLN A 93 -13.66 -41.10 -156.93
C GLN A 93 -13.26 -41.82 -155.63
N ASP A 94 -13.43 -43.14 -155.58
CA ASP A 94 -13.08 -43.93 -154.40
C ASP A 94 -11.57 -43.86 -154.14
N ALA A 95 -10.74 -44.01 -155.18
CA ALA A 95 -9.29 -43.85 -155.08
C ALA A 95 -8.85 -42.45 -154.59
N LEU A 96 -9.55 -41.39 -155.03
CA LEU A 96 -9.28 -40.02 -154.58
C LEU A 96 -9.63 -39.82 -153.10
N CYS A 97 -10.78 -40.33 -152.65
CA CYS A 97 -11.24 -40.18 -151.27
C CYS A 97 -10.35 -40.96 -150.30
N ASP A 98 -9.99 -42.20 -150.65
CA ASP A 98 -9.11 -43.03 -149.83
C ASP A 98 -7.73 -42.38 -149.65
N ARG A 99 -7.17 -41.76 -150.71
CA ARG A 99 -5.90 -41.02 -150.61
C ARG A 99 -6.02 -39.79 -149.71
N TYR A 100 -7.11 -39.03 -149.79
CA TYR A 100 -7.35 -37.87 -148.93
C TYR A 100 -7.49 -38.26 -147.45
N GLU A 101 -8.27 -39.31 -147.14
CA GLU A 101 -8.42 -39.80 -145.77
C GLU A 101 -7.11 -40.35 -145.21
N ALA A 102 -6.29 -40.99 -146.06
CA ALA A 102 -4.98 -41.51 -145.67
C ALA A 102 -3.98 -40.44 -145.24
N LEU A 103 -4.20 -39.14 -145.55
CA LEU A 103 -3.32 -38.04 -145.13
C LEU A 103 -3.37 -37.76 -143.62
N GLN A 104 -4.47 -38.08 -142.93
CA GLN A 104 -4.66 -37.71 -141.52
C GLN A 104 -3.61 -38.32 -140.58
N ARG A 105 -3.28 -39.60 -140.78
CA ARG A 105 -2.29 -40.31 -139.95
C ARG A 105 -0.86 -39.74 -140.10
N PRO A 106 -0.27 -39.64 -141.31
CA PRO A 106 1.07 -39.06 -141.48
C PRO A 106 1.12 -37.59 -141.03
N MET A 107 0.04 -36.82 -141.23
CA MET A 107 -0.06 -35.44 -140.76
C MET A 107 -0.02 -35.34 -139.22
N GLY A 108 -0.77 -36.20 -138.52
CA GLY A 108 -0.75 -36.26 -137.05
C GLY A 108 0.59 -36.73 -136.48
N VAL A 109 1.19 -37.77 -137.08
CA VAL A 109 2.52 -38.27 -136.67
C VAL A 109 3.60 -37.21 -136.86
N ARG A 110 3.59 -36.52 -138.02
CA ARG A 110 4.55 -35.45 -138.31
C ARG A 110 4.38 -34.27 -137.36
N LYS A 111 3.15 -33.89 -137.00
CA LYS A 111 2.87 -32.85 -136.01
C LYS A 111 3.45 -33.19 -134.64
N GLN A 112 3.22 -34.41 -134.14
CA GLN A 112 3.74 -34.82 -132.84
C GLN A 112 5.27 -34.85 -132.84
N ARG A 113 5.90 -35.38 -133.89
CA ARG A 113 7.37 -35.38 -134.02
C ARG A 113 7.96 -33.97 -134.08
N LEU A 114 7.28 -33.01 -134.71
CA LEU A 114 7.68 -31.61 -134.72
C LEU A 114 7.54 -30.95 -133.34
N LEU A 115 6.54 -31.34 -132.52
CA LEU A 115 6.39 -30.86 -131.15
C LEU A 115 7.47 -31.41 -130.24
N ASP A 116 7.73 -32.71 -130.31
CA ASP A 116 8.81 -33.38 -129.58
C ASP A 116 10.17 -32.77 -129.94
N SER A 117 10.43 -32.57 -131.25
CA SER A 117 11.64 -31.91 -131.74
C SER A 117 11.79 -30.48 -131.19
N LEU A 118 10.69 -29.71 -131.08
CA LEU A 118 10.75 -28.35 -130.54
C LEU A 118 11.16 -28.38 -129.06
N GLN A 119 10.60 -29.30 -128.30
CA GLN A 119 10.85 -29.42 -126.87
C GLN A 119 12.32 -29.77 -126.60
N VAL A 120 12.91 -30.71 -127.35
CA VAL A 120 14.31 -31.07 -127.15
C VAL A 120 15.27 -29.98 -127.63
N GLN A 121 14.96 -29.27 -128.71
CA GLN A 121 15.80 -28.17 -129.18
C GLN A 121 15.75 -26.97 -128.22
N GLN A 122 14.62 -26.73 -127.55
CA GLN A 122 14.55 -25.74 -126.48
C GLN A 122 15.42 -26.15 -125.29
N LEU A 123 15.33 -27.40 -124.84
CA LEU A 123 16.16 -27.91 -123.74
C LEU A 123 17.66 -27.82 -124.06
N PHE A 124 18.07 -28.19 -125.29
CA PHE A 124 19.47 -28.09 -125.69
C PHE A 124 19.97 -26.65 -125.72
N ARG A 125 19.13 -25.70 -126.14
CA ARG A 125 19.47 -24.28 -126.06
C ARG A 125 19.66 -23.83 -124.62
N ASP A 126 18.76 -24.23 -123.72
CA ASP A 126 18.83 -23.87 -122.31
C ASP A 126 20.09 -24.47 -121.65
N ILE A 127 20.45 -25.72 -121.96
CA ILE A 127 21.69 -26.36 -121.50
C ILE A 127 22.92 -25.60 -122.01
N GLU A 128 22.96 -25.24 -123.30
CA GLU A 128 24.10 -24.52 -123.89
C GLU A 128 24.28 -23.12 -123.30
N ASP A 129 23.19 -22.41 -123.01
CA ASP A 129 23.21 -21.08 -122.40
C ASP A 129 23.77 -21.15 -120.96
N GLU A 130 23.38 -22.15 -120.16
CA GLU A 130 23.93 -22.34 -118.81
C GLU A 130 25.39 -22.86 -118.83
N GLU A 131 25.76 -23.77 -119.75
CA GLU A 131 27.16 -24.18 -119.90
C GLU A 131 28.07 -23.01 -120.32
N ALA A 132 27.57 -22.09 -121.16
CA ALA A 132 28.32 -20.90 -121.54
C ALA A 132 28.60 -20.00 -120.32
N TRP A 133 27.63 -19.85 -119.42
CA TRP A 133 27.81 -19.12 -118.18
C TRP A 133 28.84 -19.78 -117.26
N ILE A 134 28.79 -21.11 -117.09
CA ILE A 134 29.77 -21.85 -116.29
C ILE A 134 31.19 -21.63 -116.84
N ARG A 135 31.37 -21.73 -118.17
CA ARG A 135 32.66 -21.49 -118.84
C ARG A 135 33.18 -20.06 -118.64
N GLU A 136 32.30 -19.07 -118.50
CA GLU A 136 32.69 -17.69 -118.22
C GLU A 136 33.22 -17.53 -116.78
N LYS A 137 32.56 -18.16 -115.79
CA LYS A 137 32.89 -17.98 -114.37
C LYS A 137 34.02 -18.87 -113.87
N GLU A 138 34.26 -20.00 -114.52
CA GLU A 138 35.28 -20.98 -114.10
C GLU A 138 36.70 -20.39 -113.93
N PRO A 139 37.24 -19.54 -114.84
CA PRO A 139 38.58 -18.98 -114.67
C PRO A 139 38.70 -18.06 -113.44
N VAL A 140 37.61 -17.38 -113.07
CA VAL A 140 37.57 -16.51 -111.89
C VAL A 140 37.51 -17.35 -110.61
N ALA A 141 36.68 -18.39 -110.59
CA ALA A 141 36.62 -19.32 -109.47
C ALA A 141 37.94 -20.09 -109.26
N ALA A 142 38.68 -20.37 -110.34
CA ALA A 142 39.91 -21.16 -110.33
C ALA A 142 41.20 -20.34 -110.14
N SER A 143 41.15 -19.01 -110.13
CA SER A 143 42.39 -18.21 -110.10
C SER A 143 43.10 -18.29 -108.74
N THR A 144 44.43 -18.35 -108.82
CA THR A 144 45.33 -18.61 -107.69
C THR A 144 45.85 -17.33 -107.04
N ASN A 145 45.34 -16.17 -107.45
CA ASN A 145 45.73 -14.89 -106.91
C ASN A 145 45.15 -14.73 -105.49
N ARG A 146 46.05 -14.78 -104.49
CA ARG A 146 45.71 -14.68 -103.06
C ARG A 146 45.89 -13.27 -102.49
N GLY A 147 46.38 -12.31 -103.28
CA GLY A 147 46.73 -10.97 -102.84
C GLY A 147 48.14 -10.92 -102.24
N ARG A 148 48.76 -9.73 -102.28
CA ARG A 148 50.17 -9.51 -101.88
C ARG A 148 50.34 -8.70 -100.61
N ASP A 149 49.25 -8.10 -100.16
CA ASP A 149 49.15 -7.23 -99.00
C ASP A 149 47.73 -7.34 -98.42
N LEU A 150 47.56 -6.90 -97.17
CA LEU A 150 46.30 -7.02 -96.43
C LEU A 150 45.11 -6.43 -97.21
N ILE A 151 45.29 -5.23 -97.77
CA ILE A 151 44.24 -4.53 -98.53
C ILE A 151 43.91 -5.28 -99.83
N GLY A 152 44.92 -5.80 -100.52
CA GLY A 152 44.78 -6.59 -101.74
C GLY A 152 43.97 -7.86 -101.49
N VAL A 153 44.28 -8.61 -100.43
CA VAL A 153 43.54 -9.83 -100.07
C VAL A 153 42.09 -9.52 -99.72
N GLN A 154 41.84 -8.47 -98.90
CA GLN A 154 40.49 -8.03 -98.55
C GLN A 154 39.65 -7.67 -99.78
N ASN A 155 40.24 -6.99 -100.77
CA ASN A 155 39.56 -6.63 -102.00
C ASN A 155 39.26 -7.86 -102.87
N LEU A 156 40.17 -8.82 -102.95
CA LEU A 156 39.97 -10.08 -103.66
C LEU A 156 38.88 -10.93 -103.00
N MET A 157 38.84 -11.00 -101.66
CA MET A 157 37.77 -11.65 -100.92
C MET A 157 36.40 -11.03 -101.22
N LYS A 158 36.29 -9.70 -101.21
CA LYS A 158 35.03 -9.01 -101.56
C LYS A 158 34.58 -9.33 -102.98
N LYS A 159 35.49 -9.35 -103.94
CA LYS A 159 35.17 -9.73 -105.34
C LYS A 159 34.74 -11.20 -105.44
N HIS A 160 35.43 -12.10 -104.76
CA HIS A 160 35.09 -13.53 -104.75
C HIS A 160 33.74 -13.81 -104.07
N GLN A 161 33.39 -13.03 -103.04
CA GLN A 161 32.07 -13.07 -102.41
C GLN A 161 30.94 -12.78 -103.41
N ALA A 162 31.14 -11.84 -104.35
CA ALA A 162 30.17 -11.55 -105.40
C ALA A 162 30.02 -12.74 -106.37
N VAL A 163 31.12 -13.40 -106.74
CA VAL A 163 31.09 -14.61 -107.59
C VAL A 163 30.32 -15.75 -106.91
N LEU A 164 30.53 -15.97 -105.61
CA LEU A 164 29.77 -16.98 -104.85
C LEU A 164 28.26 -16.68 -104.82
N ALA A 165 27.88 -15.40 -104.70
CA ALA A 165 26.48 -14.99 -104.75
C ALA A 165 25.87 -15.23 -106.13
N GLU A 166 26.61 -14.96 -107.21
CA GLU A 166 26.20 -15.26 -108.59
C GLU A 166 25.99 -16.77 -108.79
N ILE A 167 26.93 -17.62 -108.34
CA ILE A 167 26.79 -19.09 -108.38
C ILE A 167 25.53 -19.53 -107.63
N ASN A 168 25.29 -19.02 -106.42
CA ASN A 168 24.12 -19.42 -105.66
C ASN A 168 22.79 -19.05 -106.35
N ASN A 169 22.74 -17.92 -107.07
CA ASN A 169 21.56 -17.51 -107.83
C ASN A 169 21.32 -18.42 -109.06
N HIS A 170 22.39 -18.91 -109.71
CA HIS A 170 22.28 -19.78 -110.88
C HIS A 170 21.93 -21.24 -110.54
N GLU A 171 22.10 -21.66 -109.29
CA GLU A 171 21.76 -23.03 -108.82
C GLU A 171 20.34 -23.46 -109.22
N ASN A 172 19.35 -22.58 -108.99
CA ASN A 172 17.95 -22.87 -109.30
C ASN A 172 17.70 -23.05 -110.80
N ARG A 173 18.46 -22.35 -111.65
CA ARG A 173 18.33 -22.43 -113.11
C ARG A 173 18.91 -23.75 -113.62
N ILE A 174 20.10 -24.13 -113.17
CA ILE A 174 20.73 -25.42 -113.49
C ILE A 174 19.81 -26.57 -113.08
N ALA A 175 19.25 -26.52 -111.87
CA ALA A 175 18.33 -27.55 -111.37
C ALA A 175 17.06 -27.67 -112.24
N ALA A 176 16.46 -26.55 -112.65
CA ALA A 176 15.27 -26.54 -113.49
C ALA A 176 15.54 -27.13 -114.89
N VAL A 177 16.69 -26.80 -115.51
CA VAL A 177 17.09 -27.35 -116.81
C VAL A 177 17.32 -28.86 -116.72
N CYS A 178 18.04 -29.33 -115.68
CA CYS A 178 18.25 -30.76 -115.45
C CYS A 178 16.93 -31.51 -115.19
N GLN A 179 16.00 -30.92 -114.44
CA GLN A 179 14.68 -31.50 -114.17
C GLN A 179 13.84 -31.61 -115.45
N SER A 180 13.83 -30.57 -116.28
CA SER A 180 13.17 -30.58 -117.59
C SER A 180 13.72 -31.70 -118.48
N GLY A 181 15.06 -31.86 -118.51
CA GLY A 181 15.71 -32.97 -119.21
C GLY A 181 15.31 -34.34 -118.67
N GLN A 182 15.27 -34.51 -117.35
CA GLN A 182 14.88 -35.78 -116.73
C GLN A 182 13.41 -36.14 -117.05
N GLN A 183 12.49 -35.17 -117.01
CA GLN A 183 11.10 -35.41 -117.35
C GLN A 183 10.93 -35.90 -118.80
N MET A 184 11.67 -35.32 -119.75
CA MET A 184 11.67 -35.80 -121.14
C MET A 184 12.24 -37.22 -121.31
N LEU A 185 13.16 -37.64 -120.44
CA LEU A 185 13.65 -39.01 -120.42
C LEU A 185 12.57 -39.98 -119.94
N ASP A 186 11.86 -39.61 -118.88
CA ASP A 186 10.81 -40.42 -118.27
C ASP A 186 9.62 -40.62 -119.23
N ASP A 187 9.30 -39.60 -120.04
CA ASP A 187 8.26 -39.65 -121.08
C ASP A 187 8.67 -40.47 -122.33
N GLY A 188 9.90 -41.00 -122.39
CA GLY A 188 10.37 -41.85 -123.49
C GLY A 188 10.67 -41.11 -124.79
N HIS A 189 11.13 -39.86 -124.70
CA HIS A 189 11.42 -39.00 -125.84
C HIS A 189 12.42 -39.63 -126.84
N PHE A 190 12.27 -39.36 -128.15
CA PHE A 190 13.11 -40.02 -129.16
C PHE A 190 14.61 -39.71 -129.06
N ALA A 191 14.98 -38.62 -128.39
CA ALA A 191 16.36 -38.14 -128.20
C ALA A 191 16.92 -38.44 -126.79
N SER A 192 16.36 -39.42 -126.05
CA SER A 192 16.73 -39.68 -124.66
C SER A 192 18.23 -39.88 -124.40
N GLU A 193 18.96 -40.55 -125.29
CA GLU A 193 20.39 -40.78 -125.09
C GLU A 193 21.18 -39.46 -125.10
N GLU A 194 20.89 -38.58 -126.07
CA GLU A 194 21.55 -37.29 -126.19
C GLU A 194 21.17 -36.32 -125.06
N ILE A 195 19.90 -36.33 -124.62
CA ILE A 195 19.43 -35.55 -123.46
C ILE A 195 20.20 -35.95 -122.19
N ARG A 196 20.36 -37.25 -121.93
CA ARG A 196 21.07 -37.76 -120.75
C ARG A 196 22.53 -37.31 -120.73
N THR A 197 23.22 -37.44 -121.86
CA THR A 197 24.64 -37.05 -121.97
C THR A 197 24.83 -35.55 -121.75
N ARG A 198 24.02 -34.69 -122.38
CA ARG A 198 24.17 -33.24 -122.25
C ARG A 198 23.79 -32.74 -120.85
N ALA A 199 22.69 -33.22 -120.27
CA ALA A 199 22.28 -32.84 -118.91
C ALA A 199 23.28 -33.32 -117.84
N GLY A 200 23.83 -34.54 -117.97
CA GLY A 200 24.89 -35.03 -117.08
C GLY A 200 26.15 -34.19 -117.14
N THR A 201 26.60 -33.83 -118.35
CA THR A 201 27.79 -32.99 -118.57
C THR A 201 27.63 -31.60 -117.92
N LEU A 202 26.46 -30.98 -118.05
CA LEU A 202 26.15 -29.70 -117.39
C LEU A 202 26.28 -29.80 -115.87
N ASN A 203 25.73 -30.86 -115.26
CA ASN A 203 25.76 -31.06 -113.82
C ASN A 203 27.18 -31.31 -113.28
N ASP A 204 28.02 -32.05 -114.02
CA ASP A 204 29.42 -32.27 -113.66
C ASP A 204 30.22 -30.95 -113.70
N HIS A 205 30.05 -30.14 -114.75
CA HIS A 205 30.69 -28.82 -114.85
C HIS A 205 30.22 -27.87 -113.72
N TRP A 206 28.94 -27.91 -113.37
CA TRP A 206 28.40 -27.12 -112.25
C TRP A 206 29.05 -27.48 -110.91
N THR A 207 29.20 -28.78 -110.65
CA THR A 207 29.82 -29.28 -109.41
C THR A 207 31.29 -28.85 -109.32
N GLN A 208 32.04 -28.97 -110.41
CA GLN A 208 33.45 -28.54 -110.45
C GLN A 208 33.62 -27.03 -110.23
N LEU A 209 32.72 -26.20 -110.76
CA LEU A 209 32.75 -24.74 -110.54
C LEU A 209 32.57 -24.42 -109.05
N LYS A 210 31.63 -25.09 -108.37
CA LYS A 210 31.37 -24.89 -106.93
C LYS A 210 32.56 -25.29 -106.07
N GLU A 211 33.20 -26.42 -106.36
CA GLU A 211 34.40 -26.87 -105.65
C GLU A 211 35.56 -25.88 -105.80
N LYS A 212 35.85 -25.43 -107.03
CA LYS A 212 36.91 -24.45 -107.29
C LYS A 212 36.64 -23.12 -106.58
N ALA A 213 35.38 -22.64 -106.61
CA ALA A 213 34.99 -21.42 -105.91
C ALA A 213 35.13 -21.56 -104.38
N LEU A 214 34.78 -22.70 -103.80
CA LEU A 214 34.94 -22.93 -102.37
C LEU A 214 36.42 -22.97 -101.97
N GLN A 215 37.27 -23.67 -102.73
CA GLN A 215 38.69 -23.75 -102.47
C GLN A 215 39.35 -22.36 -102.52
N ARG A 216 39.02 -21.55 -103.52
CA ARG A 216 39.53 -20.17 -103.63
C ARG A 216 39.14 -19.29 -102.44
N LYS A 217 37.93 -19.49 -101.88
CA LYS A 217 37.49 -18.76 -100.68
C LYS A 217 38.41 -19.06 -99.49
N GLN A 218 38.66 -20.35 -99.24
CA GLN A 218 39.54 -20.79 -98.14
C GLN A 218 40.96 -20.23 -98.29
N ASP A 219 41.51 -20.30 -99.50
CA ASP A 219 42.85 -19.78 -99.79
C ASP A 219 42.99 -18.27 -99.55
N LEU A 220 41.95 -17.49 -99.83
CA LEU A 220 41.92 -16.05 -99.57
C LEU A 220 41.75 -15.72 -98.09
N GLU A 221 40.93 -16.49 -97.37
CA GLU A 221 40.76 -16.35 -95.92
C GLU A 221 42.07 -16.64 -95.16
N ASP A 222 42.78 -17.70 -95.54
CA ASP A 222 44.07 -18.06 -94.94
C ASP A 222 45.13 -16.97 -95.21
N SER A 223 45.17 -16.42 -96.43
CA SER A 223 46.09 -15.33 -96.79
C SER A 223 45.77 -14.03 -96.06
N LEU A 224 44.48 -13.72 -95.83
CA LEU A 224 44.05 -12.53 -95.10
C LEU A 224 44.57 -12.56 -93.67
N GLN A 225 44.42 -13.72 -93.02
CA GLN A 225 44.81 -13.92 -91.63
C GLN A 225 46.31 -13.73 -91.43
N ALA A 226 47.13 -14.29 -92.32
CA ALA A 226 48.58 -14.13 -92.27
C ALA A 226 49.01 -12.65 -92.45
N HIS A 227 48.43 -11.94 -93.42
CA HIS A 227 48.76 -10.52 -93.64
C HIS A 227 48.30 -9.61 -92.49
N GLN A 228 47.20 -9.94 -91.80
CA GLN A 228 46.75 -9.20 -90.63
C GLN A 228 47.73 -9.33 -89.48
N TYR A 229 48.16 -10.56 -89.16
CA TYR A 229 49.17 -10.81 -88.13
C TYR A 229 50.45 -10.00 -88.36
N PHE A 230 50.96 -9.99 -89.60
CA PHE A 230 52.18 -9.23 -89.90
C PHE A 230 52.03 -7.72 -89.77
N ALA A 231 50.85 -7.17 -90.07
CA ALA A 231 50.58 -5.74 -89.85
C ALA A 231 50.62 -5.41 -88.35
N ASP A 232 49.89 -6.18 -87.55
CA ASP A 232 49.74 -5.96 -86.10
C ASP A 232 51.07 -6.22 -85.35
N ALA A 233 51.85 -7.21 -85.78
CA ALA A 233 53.19 -7.49 -85.27
C ALA A 233 54.19 -6.36 -85.54
N ASN A 234 54.16 -5.75 -86.74
CA ASN A 234 55.01 -4.61 -87.07
C ASN A 234 54.67 -3.38 -86.21
N GLU A 235 53.38 -3.15 -85.96
CA GLU A 235 52.92 -2.06 -85.10
C GLU A 235 53.40 -2.27 -83.65
N ALA A 236 53.32 -3.50 -83.15
CA ALA A 236 53.83 -3.86 -81.83
C ALA A 236 55.33 -3.63 -81.68
N GLU A 237 56.14 -4.08 -82.64
CA GLU A 237 57.60 -3.87 -82.64
C GLU A 237 57.96 -2.39 -82.75
N SER A 238 57.27 -1.61 -83.59
CA SER A 238 57.52 -0.17 -83.74
C SER A 238 57.21 0.59 -82.46
N TRP A 239 56.13 0.24 -81.76
CA TRP A 239 55.75 0.87 -80.49
C TRP A 239 56.79 0.58 -79.40
N MET A 240 57.23 -0.67 -79.26
CA MET A 240 58.26 -1.03 -78.27
C MET A 240 59.59 -0.30 -78.53
N LYS A 241 59.99 -0.18 -79.80
CA LYS A 241 61.21 0.54 -80.19
C LYS A 241 61.15 2.04 -79.90
N GLU A 242 59.97 2.66 -79.95
CA GLU A 242 59.77 4.06 -79.57
C GLU A 242 59.99 4.28 -78.07
N LYS A 243 59.54 3.32 -77.23
CA LYS A 243 59.62 3.44 -75.76
C LYS A 243 60.97 3.02 -75.18
N GLU A 244 61.76 2.22 -75.90
CA GLU A 244 63.10 1.76 -75.51
C GLU A 244 64.08 2.88 -75.04
N PRO A 245 64.28 4.00 -75.77
CA PRO A 245 65.19 5.05 -75.33
C PRO A 245 64.71 5.78 -74.06
N MET A 246 63.41 5.75 -73.75
CA MET A 246 62.87 6.39 -72.55
C MET A 246 63.19 5.58 -71.29
N VAL A 247 63.24 4.26 -71.37
CA VAL A 247 63.58 3.41 -70.20
C VAL A 247 65.09 3.37 -69.92
N GLN A 248 65.93 3.62 -70.93
CA GLN A 248 67.39 3.60 -70.81
C GLN A 248 68.02 4.96 -70.42
N ASN A 249 67.22 6.00 -70.22
CA ASN A 249 67.72 7.33 -69.90
C ASN A 249 68.33 7.36 -68.48
N GLN A 250 69.58 7.83 -68.35
CA GLN A 250 70.32 7.85 -67.08
C GLN A 250 70.17 9.17 -66.29
N ASP A 251 69.27 10.06 -66.71
CA ASP A 251 68.93 11.28 -65.96
C ASP A 251 67.99 10.94 -64.80
N TYR A 252 68.47 11.19 -63.57
CA TYR A 252 67.76 10.94 -62.31
C TYR A 252 67.35 12.22 -61.56
N GLY A 253 67.63 13.40 -62.11
CA GLY A 253 67.40 14.70 -61.44
C GLY A 253 68.62 15.21 -60.67
N LYS A 254 68.63 16.53 -60.39
CA LYS A 254 69.76 17.24 -59.71
C LYS A 254 69.37 17.81 -58.34
N ASP A 255 68.09 17.74 -58.01
CA ASP A 255 67.44 18.23 -56.79
C ASP A 255 66.14 17.43 -56.57
N GLU A 256 65.48 17.62 -55.42
CA GLU A 256 64.24 16.93 -55.04
C GLU A 256 63.15 17.07 -56.11
N ASP A 257 62.83 18.31 -56.50
CA ASP A 257 61.76 18.63 -57.44
C ASP A 257 61.99 18.03 -58.83
N SER A 258 63.21 18.12 -59.35
CA SER A 258 63.55 17.55 -60.67
C SER A 258 63.55 16.02 -60.66
N SER A 259 63.97 15.39 -59.56
CA SER A 259 63.97 13.94 -59.41
C SER A 259 62.54 13.38 -59.28
N GLU A 260 61.68 14.06 -58.51
CA GLU A 260 60.27 13.69 -58.32
C GLU A 260 59.46 13.84 -59.61
N ALA A 261 59.67 14.95 -60.34
CA ALA A 261 59.03 15.16 -61.63
C ALA A 261 59.43 14.12 -62.67
N LEU A 262 60.69 13.63 -62.64
CA LEU A 262 61.16 12.54 -63.49
C LEU A 262 60.58 11.19 -63.07
N LEU A 263 60.49 10.91 -61.77
CA LEU A 263 59.85 9.69 -61.25
C LEU A 263 58.38 9.60 -61.69
N LYS A 264 57.60 10.65 -61.49
CA LYS A 264 56.18 10.69 -61.88
C LYS A 264 55.96 10.48 -63.37
N LYS A 265 56.82 11.06 -64.22
CA LYS A 265 56.77 10.82 -65.67
C LYS A 265 57.11 9.38 -66.03
N HIS A 266 58.05 8.78 -65.30
CA HIS A 266 58.51 7.41 -65.54
C HIS A 266 57.51 6.36 -65.02
N GLU A 267 56.78 6.65 -63.93
CA GLU A 267 55.66 5.83 -63.46
C GLU A 267 54.53 5.73 -64.48
N ALA A 268 54.18 6.85 -65.12
CA ALA A 268 53.22 6.85 -66.22
C ALA A 268 53.70 5.98 -67.39
N LEU A 269 54.99 6.05 -67.74
CA LEU A 269 55.59 5.20 -68.77
C LEU A 269 55.52 3.70 -68.42
N VAL A 270 55.78 3.31 -67.16
CA VAL A 270 55.67 1.91 -66.71
C VAL A 270 54.22 1.43 -66.81
N SER A 271 53.25 2.25 -66.42
CA SER A 271 51.83 1.92 -66.56
C SER A 271 51.42 1.73 -68.03
N ASP A 272 51.92 2.58 -68.93
CA ASP A 272 51.68 2.46 -70.37
C ASP A 272 52.28 1.16 -70.94
N LEU A 273 53.49 0.79 -70.49
CA LEU A 273 54.14 -0.49 -70.85
C LEU A 273 53.29 -1.68 -70.41
N GLU A 274 52.84 -1.71 -69.15
CA GLU A 274 52.05 -2.83 -68.62
C GLU A 274 50.69 -2.99 -69.36
N ALA A 275 50.03 -1.88 -69.70
CA ALA A 275 48.79 -1.90 -70.46
C ALA A 275 48.98 -2.46 -71.88
N PHE A 276 50.12 -2.17 -72.50
CA PHE A 276 50.48 -2.66 -73.85
C PHE A 276 50.65 -4.17 -73.91
N GLY A 277 50.86 -4.84 -72.78
CA GLY A 277 50.90 -6.30 -72.69
C GLY A 277 49.65 -6.98 -73.28
N ASN A 278 48.48 -6.34 -73.23
CA ASN A 278 47.26 -6.85 -73.87
C ASN A 278 47.39 -6.95 -75.40
N THR A 279 48.07 -5.99 -76.03
CA THR A 279 48.35 -5.99 -77.48
C THR A 279 49.29 -7.14 -77.84
N ILE A 280 50.33 -7.38 -77.03
CA ILE A 280 51.27 -8.51 -77.24
C ILE A 280 50.53 -9.86 -77.14
N LEU A 281 49.60 -10.00 -76.20
CA LEU A 281 48.75 -11.19 -76.07
C LEU A 281 47.83 -11.39 -77.28
N ALA A 282 47.21 -10.33 -77.79
CA ALA A 282 46.34 -10.39 -78.97
C ALA A 282 47.10 -10.82 -80.23
N VAL A 283 48.30 -10.26 -80.46
CA VAL A 283 49.18 -10.64 -81.60
C VAL A 283 49.61 -12.12 -81.48
N ARG A 284 49.85 -12.61 -80.25
CA ARG A 284 50.13 -14.05 -79.99
C ARG A 284 48.96 -14.96 -80.32
N GLU A 285 47.73 -14.58 -79.99
CA GLU A 285 46.54 -15.37 -80.33
C GLU A 285 46.31 -15.41 -81.84
N GLN A 286 46.50 -14.28 -82.53
CA GLN A 286 46.47 -14.23 -83.99
C GLN A 286 47.52 -15.16 -84.63
N ALA A 287 48.74 -15.18 -84.08
CA ALA A 287 49.82 -16.06 -84.53
C ALA A 287 49.43 -17.55 -84.45
N GLN A 288 48.79 -17.96 -83.35
CA GLN A 288 48.35 -19.34 -83.13
C GLN A 288 47.18 -19.74 -84.04
N ALA A 289 46.29 -18.79 -84.34
CA ALA A 289 45.13 -19.04 -85.19
C ALA A 289 45.48 -19.15 -86.68
N CYS A 290 46.64 -18.65 -87.11
CA CYS A 290 47.09 -18.72 -88.50
C CYS A 290 47.40 -20.18 -88.90
N ARG A 291 46.58 -20.76 -89.78
CA ARG A 291 46.83 -22.09 -90.36
C ARG A 291 48.07 -22.12 -91.25
N GLN A 292 48.38 -20.98 -91.87
CA GLN A 292 49.59 -20.77 -92.66
C GLN A 292 50.76 -20.42 -91.72
N GLN A 293 51.39 -21.45 -91.13
CA GLN A 293 52.42 -21.26 -90.10
C GLN A 293 53.77 -20.80 -90.65
N GLU A 294 54.04 -21.13 -91.91
CA GLU A 294 55.11 -20.52 -92.69
C GLU A 294 54.49 -19.39 -93.49
N THR A 295 55.17 -18.24 -93.55
CA THR A 295 54.92 -17.33 -94.66
C THR A 295 54.95 -18.19 -95.91
N PRO A 296 53.99 -18.06 -96.85
CA PRO A 296 54.33 -18.44 -98.20
C PRO A 296 55.57 -17.59 -98.50
N VAL A 297 56.76 -18.19 -98.37
CA VAL A 297 57.98 -17.72 -99.00
C VAL A 297 57.48 -17.32 -100.35
N ILE A 298 57.53 -16.01 -100.63
CA ILE A 298 57.09 -15.44 -101.89
C ILE A 298 57.48 -16.49 -102.89
N ASP A 299 56.47 -17.09 -103.52
CA ASP A 299 56.72 -18.03 -104.57
C ASP A 299 57.25 -17.17 -105.71
N VAL A 300 58.52 -16.81 -105.59
CA VAL A 300 59.48 -16.76 -106.66
C VAL A 300 59.59 -18.20 -107.20
N THR A 301 58.49 -18.91 -107.44
CA THR A 301 58.22 -19.32 -108.80
C THR A 301 58.66 -18.14 -109.64
N GLY A 302 59.68 -18.35 -110.45
CA GLY A 302 60.08 -17.43 -111.49
C GLY A 302 58.96 -17.20 -112.51
N LYS A 303 57.75 -16.85 -112.06
CA LYS A 303 56.66 -16.26 -112.81
C LYS A 303 57.11 -14.86 -113.11
N GLU A 304 57.74 -14.76 -114.27
CA GLU A 304 58.21 -13.51 -114.85
C GLU A 304 57.03 -12.52 -114.85
N CYS A 305 57.16 -11.36 -114.20
CA CYS A 305 56.15 -10.33 -114.37
C CYS A 305 56.40 -9.63 -115.69
N VAL A 306 55.33 -9.33 -116.41
CA VAL A 306 55.42 -8.58 -117.66
C VAL A 306 54.64 -7.28 -117.52
N MET A 307 55.24 -6.17 -117.93
CA MET A 307 54.57 -4.87 -117.98
C MET A 307 53.98 -4.68 -119.36
N ALA A 308 52.71 -4.31 -119.44
CA ALA A 308 52.05 -3.91 -120.66
C ALA A 308 52.69 -2.62 -121.22
N LEU A 309 53.28 -2.70 -122.39
CA LEU A 309 53.87 -1.56 -123.10
C LEU A 309 52.81 -0.73 -123.85
N TYR A 310 51.66 -1.34 -124.15
CA TYR A 310 50.56 -0.74 -124.88
C TYR A 310 49.22 -1.23 -124.32
N ASP A 311 48.17 -0.44 -124.52
CA ASP A 311 46.81 -0.89 -124.30
C ASP A 311 46.49 -2.03 -125.28
N TYR A 312 45.82 -3.06 -124.77
CA TYR A 312 45.34 -4.16 -125.56
C TYR A 312 43.95 -4.54 -125.07
N THR A 313 43.01 -4.62 -126.00
CA THR A 313 41.63 -5.01 -125.73
C THR A 313 41.42 -6.41 -126.30
N GLU A 314 40.89 -7.30 -125.48
CA GLU A 314 40.61 -8.69 -125.86
C GLU A 314 39.69 -8.75 -127.09
N LYS A 315 40.05 -9.57 -128.07
CA LYS A 315 39.26 -9.84 -129.28
C LYS A 315 38.64 -11.23 -129.25
N SER A 316 39.08 -12.08 -128.33
CA SER A 316 38.63 -13.46 -128.16
C SER A 316 38.49 -13.80 -126.67
N PRO A 317 37.58 -14.72 -126.27
CA PRO A 317 37.41 -15.13 -124.87
C PRO A 317 38.64 -15.77 -124.23
N ARG A 318 39.62 -16.17 -125.04
CA ARG A 318 40.91 -16.71 -124.56
C ARG A 318 41.94 -15.61 -124.27
N GLU A 319 41.67 -14.38 -124.65
CA GLU A 319 42.54 -13.22 -124.48
C GLU A 319 42.11 -12.40 -123.26
N VAL A 320 43.02 -11.59 -122.71
CA VAL A 320 42.69 -10.65 -121.63
C VAL A 320 43.07 -9.23 -122.00
N SER A 321 42.24 -8.28 -121.60
CA SER A 321 42.52 -6.87 -121.78
C SER A 321 43.55 -6.37 -120.78
N MET A 322 44.44 -5.48 -121.21
CA MET A 322 45.47 -4.82 -120.39
C MET A 322 45.62 -3.37 -120.83
N LYS A 323 45.93 -2.47 -119.90
CA LYS A 323 46.32 -1.09 -120.21
C LYS A 323 47.84 -0.93 -120.13
N LYS A 324 48.39 -0.02 -120.91
CA LYS A 324 49.79 0.37 -120.87
C LYS A 324 50.18 0.77 -119.44
N GLY A 325 51.21 0.13 -118.92
CA GLY A 325 51.69 0.28 -117.55
C GLY A 325 51.15 -0.76 -116.58
N ASP A 326 50.15 -1.55 -116.95
CA ASP A 326 49.67 -2.64 -116.11
C ASP A 326 50.77 -3.70 -115.95
N VAL A 327 50.96 -4.18 -114.73
CA VAL A 327 51.89 -5.27 -114.42
C VAL A 327 51.09 -6.56 -114.32
N LEU A 328 51.42 -7.52 -115.17
CA LEU A 328 50.71 -8.78 -115.34
C LEU A 328 51.60 -9.94 -114.92
N THR A 329 51.01 -10.99 -114.35
CA THR A 329 51.75 -12.21 -114.01
C THR A 329 51.85 -13.09 -115.26
N LEU A 330 53.07 -13.40 -115.72
CA LEU A 330 53.24 -14.33 -116.83
C LEU A 330 53.05 -15.76 -116.33
N LEU A 331 52.08 -16.45 -116.92
CA LEU A 331 51.79 -17.85 -116.64
C LEU A 331 52.51 -18.77 -117.63
N ASN A 332 52.68 -18.35 -118.89
CA ASN A 332 53.39 -19.12 -119.91
C ASN A 332 53.86 -18.23 -121.06
N SER A 333 55.14 -18.34 -121.46
CA SER A 333 55.75 -17.57 -122.57
C SER A 333 56.36 -18.44 -123.67
N ASN A 334 55.95 -19.72 -123.77
CA ASN A 334 56.56 -20.68 -124.70
C ASN A 334 56.25 -20.36 -126.18
N ASN A 335 55.25 -19.52 -126.44
CA ASN A 335 54.88 -19.05 -127.78
C ASN A 335 55.49 -17.67 -128.04
N LYS A 336 56.01 -17.44 -129.26
CA LYS A 336 56.68 -16.19 -129.64
C LYS A 336 55.74 -15.00 -129.83
N ASP A 337 54.48 -15.24 -130.20
CA ASP A 337 53.54 -14.19 -130.57
C ASP A 337 52.51 -13.90 -129.47
N TRP A 338 52.18 -14.90 -128.64
CA TRP A 338 51.13 -14.81 -127.63
C TRP A 338 51.55 -15.40 -126.30
N TRP A 339 51.48 -14.59 -125.24
CA TRP A 339 51.87 -14.98 -123.89
C TRP A 339 50.65 -15.11 -123.00
N LYS A 340 50.59 -16.19 -122.22
CA LYS A 340 49.51 -16.38 -121.25
C LYS A 340 49.85 -15.60 -119.99
N VAL A 341 48.98 -14.68 -119.62
CA VAL A 341 49.13 -13.80 -118.46
C VAL A 341 47.89 -13.87 -117.57
N GLU A 342 48.06 -13.48 -116.31
CA GLU A 342 46.99 -13.29 -115.34
C GLU A 342 46.89 -11.81 -114.97
N VAL A 343 45.67 -11.28 -115.08
CA VAL A 343 45.34 -9.86 -114.86
C VAL A 343 43.97 -9.79 -114.21
N ASN A 344 43.88 -9.16 -113.03
CA ASN A 344 42.61 -8.94 -112.32
C ASN A 344 41.76 -10.23 -112.18
N ASP A 345 42.39 -11.33 -111.76
CA ASP A 345 41.76 -12.65 -111.56
C ASP A 345 41.22 -13.33 -112.83
N ARG A 346 41.56 -12.80 -114.01
CA ARG A 346 41.33 -13.45 -115.30
C ARG A 346 42.66 -13.90 -115.89
N GLN A 347 42.65 -15.11 -116.45
CA GLN A 347 43.77 -15.65 -117.20
C GLN A 347 43.46 -15.65 -118.70
N GLY A 348 44.38 -15.17 -119.50
CA GLY A 348 44.24 -15.22 -120.95
C GLY A 348 45.52 -14.85 -121.67
N PHE A 349 45.46 -14.84 -123.00
CA PHE A 349 46.60 -14.52 -123.84
C PHE A 349 46.65 -13.02 -124.17
N VAL A 350 47.86 -12.47 -124.19
CA VAL A 350 48.15 -11.12 -124.70
C VAL A 350 49.26 -11.22 -125.76
N PRO A 351 49.32 -10.30 -126.73
CA PRO A 351 50.40 -10.29 -127.70
C PRO A 351 51.75 -10.11 -126.99
N ALA A 352 52.69 -11.03 -127.23
CA ALA A 352 54.01 -11.02 -126.62
C ALA A 352 54.75 -9.69 -126.88
N ALA A 353 54.57 -9.10 -128.06
CA ALA A 353 55.17 -7.81 -128.44
C ALA A 353 54.62 -6.62 -127.62
N TYR A 354 53.47 -6.79 -126.96
CA TYR A 354 52.81 -5.72 -126.20
C TYR A 354 53.19 -5.76 -124.72
N VAL A 355 54.00 -6.72 -124.30
CA VAL A 355 54.40 -6.89 -122.91
C VAL A 355 55.92 -7.05 -122.79
N LYS A 356 56.52 -6.55 -121.71
CA LYS A 356 57.97 -6.63 -121.45
C LYS A 356 58.24 -7.31 -120.12
N LYS A 357 59.07 -8.35 -120.11
CA LYS A 357 59.55 -8.99 -118.87
C LYS A 357 60.27 -7.96 -117.99
N MET A 358 59.94 -7.95 -116.70
CA MET A 358 60.55 -7.09 -115.68
C MET A 358 61.53 -7.92 -114.84
N GLU A 359 62.70 -7.36 -114.51
CA GLU A 359 63.62 -7.97 -113.54
C GLU A 359 63.22 -7.61 -112.11
N ALA A 360 63.26 -8.61 -111.21
CA ALA A 360 62.79 -8.48 -109.83
C ALA A 360 63.82 -7.79 -108.94
N GLY A 361 63.63 -6.50 -108.65
CA GLY A 361 64.30 -5.80 -107.55
C GLY A 361 63.45 -5.88 -106.27
N LEU A 362 63.96 -6.52 -105.22
CA LEU A 362 63.33 -6.57 -103.90
C LEU A 362 63.32 -5.18 -103.24
N THR A 363 62.22 -4.81 -102.59
CA THR A 363 62.14 -3.58 -101.77
C THR A 363 62.67 -3.85 -100.36
N ALA A 364 63.23 -2.83 -99.70
CA ALA A 364 63.83 -2.93 -98.35
C ALA A 364 62.87 -3.52 -97.28
N SER A 365 61.56 -3.39 -97.47
CA SER A 365 60.52 -4.00 -96.63
C SER A 365 60.46 -5.53 -96.78
N GLN A 366 60.75 -6.05 -97.98
CA GLN A 366 60.68 -7.48 -98.31
C GLN A 366 61.95 -8.24 -97.89
N GLN A 367 63.08 -7.54 -97.81
CA GLN A 367 64.36 -8.14 -97.40
C GLN A 367 64.38 -8.50 -95.91
N ASN A 368 63.69 -7.72 -95.06
CA ASN A 368 63.51 -8.03 -93.64
C ASN A 368 62.42 -9.10 -93.38
N LEU A 369 61.61 -9.48 -94.38
CA LEU A 369 60.56 -10.52 -94.29
C LEU A 369 61.00 -11.86 -94.90
N ALA A 370 62.07 -11.88 -95.69
CA ALA A 370 62.62 -13.09 -96.30
C ALA A 370 63.63 -13.82 -95.39
N ASP A 371 64.30 -13.09 -94.50
CA ASP A 371 65.24 -13.65 -93.53
C ASP A 371 64.63 -13.69 -92.13
N GLY A 372 63.93 -14.79 -91.83
CA GLY A 372 63.76 -15.19 -90.43
C GLY A 372 62.33 -15.52 -89.99
N SER A 373 62.01 -16.79 -90.20
CA SER A 373 61.22 -17.63 -89.29
C SER A 373 59.70 -17.59 -89.44
N SER A 374 59.09 -18.74 -89.16
CA SER A 374 57.65 -18.93 -89.05
C SER A 374 57.01 -17.87 -88.15
N ILE A 375 55.70 -17.66 -88.34
CA ILE A 375 54.87 -16.77 -87.52
C ILE A 375 55.16 -16.95 -86.02
N ALA A 376 55.39 -18.19 -85.58
CA ALA A 376 55.74 -18.55 -84.21
C ALA A 376 57.08 -17.99 -83.69
N ALA A 377 58.14 -18.01 -84.51
CA ALA A 377 59.44 -17.52 -84.05
C ALA A 377 59.49 -15.99 -83.99
N ARG A 378 58.79 -15.30 -84.90
CA ARG A 378 58.60 -13.85 -84.80
C ARG A 378 57.82 -13.45 -83.55
N GLN A 379 56.76 -14.21 -83.21
CA GLN A 379 55.99 -13.97 -81.98
C GLN A 379 56.85 -14.12 -80.72
N ASN A 380 57.74 -15.11 -80.68
CA ASN A 380 58.64 -15.30 -79.54
C ASN A 380 59.66 -14.15 -79.41
N GLN A 381 60.13 -13.59 -80.52
CA GLN A 381 61.01 -12.41 -80.49
C GLN A 381 60.29 -11.18 -79.91
N ILE A 382 59.05 -10.92 -80.35
CA ILE A 382 58.22 -9.81 -79.84
C ILE A 382 58.00 -9.94 -78.33
N GLN A 383 57.69 -11.15 -77.86
CA GLN A 383 57.50 -11.41 -76.43
C GLN A 383 58.78 -11.12 -75.62
N ASN A 384 59.94 -11.60 -76.08
CA ASN A 384 61.21 -11.38 -75.39
C ASN A 384 61.61 -9.88 -75.33
N GLN A 385 61.35 -9.13 -76.41
CA GLN A 385 61.62 -7.68 -76.45
C GLN A 385 60.75 -6.91 -75.46
N TYR A 386 59.47 -7.26 -75.36
CA TYR A 386 58.54 -6.66 -74.39
C TYR A 386 58.98 -6.93 -72.95
N ASP A 387 59.32 -8.17 -72.62
CA ASP A 387 59.72 -8.57 -71.27
C ASP A 387 61.02 -7.86 -70.83
N GLN A 388 61.99 -7.72 -71.75
CA GLN A 388 63.24 -6.98 -71.50
C GLN A 388 62.99 -5.48 -71.28
N LEU A 389 62.10 -4.87 -72.07
CA LEU A 389 61.75 -3.45 -71.96
C LEU A 389 61.12 -3.13 -70.60
N LEU A 390 60.22 -4.00 -70.13
CA LEU A 390 59.56 -3.85 -68.82
C LEU A 390 60.55 -3.98 -67.65
N ALA A 391 61.53 -4.88 -67.75
CA ALA A 391 62.57 -5.03 -66.73
C ALA A 391 63.45 -3.78 -66.58
N LEU A 392 63.89 -3.20 -67.70
CA LEU A 392 64.68 -1.95 -67.71
C LEU A 392 63.87 -0.76 -67.17
N ALA A 393 62.58 -0.68 -67.49
CA ALA A 393 61.69 0.36 -66.98
C ALA A 393 61.61 0.33 -65.45
N ARG A 394 61.43 -0.86 -64.86
CA ARG A 394 61.36 -1.04 -63.40
C ARG A 394 62.69 -0.73 -62.71
N GLU A 395 63.82 -1.09 -63.30
CA GLU A 395 65.14 -0.76 -62.74
C GLU A 395 65.36 0.76 -62.64
N ARG A 396 65.00 1.50 -63.69
CA ARG A 396 65.09 2.97 -63.68
C ARG A 396 64.15 3.63 -62.67
N GLN A 397 62.93 3.11 -62.53
CA GLN A 397 61.94 3.59 -61.54
C GLN A 397 62.50 3.51 -60.12
N ASN A 398 63.16 2.40 -59.77
CA ASN A 398 63.76 2.21 -58.46
C ASN A 398 64.87 3.24 -58.18
N LYS A 399 65.78 3.48 -59.13
CA LYS A 399 66.87 4.46 -58.99
C LYS A 399 66.37 5.90 -58.89
N LEU A 400 65.30 6.26 -59.61
CA LEU A 400 64.65 7.57 -59.47
C LEU A 400 64.05 7.76 -58.07
N ASN A 401 63.38 6.73 -57.55
CA ASN A 401 62.79 6.75 -56.20
C ASN A 401 63.85 6.87 -55.10
N GLU A 402 64.98 6.17 -55.22
CA GLU A 402 66.12 6.28 -54.30
C GLU A 402 66.73 7.69 -54.28
N THR A 403 66.84 8.32 -55.45
CA THR A 403 67.41 9.67 -55.59
C THR A 403 66.52 10.73 -54.92
N VAL A 404 65.20 10.64 -55.09
CA VAL A 404 64.22 11.51 -54.41
C VAL A 404 64.34 11.38 -52.89
N LYS A 405 64.37 10.15 -52.37
CA LYS A 405 64.49 9.89 -50.92
C LYS A 405 65.75 10.50 -50.30
N ALA A 406 66.88 10.49 -51.02
CA ALA A 406 68.12 11.07 -50.53
C ALA A 406 68.06 12.60 -50.38
N TYR A 407 67.41 13.31 -51.29
CA TYR A 407 67.24 14.77 -51.20
C TYR A 407 66.26 15.17 -50.10
N VAL A 408 65.14 14.45 -49.95
CA VAL A 408 64.15 14.67 -48.87
C VAL A 408 64.82 14.57 -47.50
N LEU A 409 65.63 13.53 -47.27
CA LEU A 409 66.32 13.30 -46.01
C LEU A 409 67.22 14.47 -45.58
N VAL A 410 67.92 15.11 -46.51
CA VAL A 410 68.80 16.26 -46.23
C VAL A 410 68.00 17.50 -45.84
N ARG A 411 66.86 17.76 -46.50
CA ARG A 411 65.97 18.87 -46.15
C ARG A 411 65.38 18.67 -44.75
N GLU A 412 64.86 17.47 -44.48
CA GLU A 412 64.25 17.15 -43.18
C GLU A 412 65.26 17.23 -42.02
N ALA A 413 66.52 16.86 -42.25
CA ALA A 413 67.61 17.03 -41.27
C ALA A 413 67.90 18.50 -40.96
N ALA A 414 67.88 19.38 -41.96
CA ALA A 414 68.08 20.80 -41.76
C ALA A 414 66.89 21.46 -41.03
N GLU A 415 65.65 21.08 -41.37
CA GLU A 415 64.45 21.55 -40.68
C GLU A 415 64.45 21.15 -39.21
N LEU A 416 64.73 19.87 -38.92
CA LEU A 416 64.77 19.37 -37.55
C LEU A 416 65.91 20.02 -36.73
N ALA A 417 67.08 20.27 -37.34
CA ALA A 417 68.16 21.00 -36.69
C ALA A 417 67.75 22.43 -36.27
N THR A 418 66.96 23.10 -37.12
CA THR A 418 66.46 24.46 -36.85
C THR A 418 65.43 24.45 -35.72
N TRP A 419 64.52 23.48 -35.74
CA TRP A 419 63.54 23.27 -34.68
C TRP A 419 64.18 22.98 -33.32
N ILE A 420 65.19 22.10 -33.26
CA ILE A 420 65.92 21.78 -32.02
C ILE A 420 66.51 23.05 -31.40
N LYS A 421 67.15 23.89 -32.21
CA LYS A 421 67.75 25.15 -31.76
C LYS A 421 66.72 26.14 -31.19
N ASP A 422 65.59 26.30 -31.87
CA ASP A 422 64.52 27.18 -31.40
C ASP A 422 63.94 26.68 -30.06
N LYS A 423 63.74 25.37 -29.93
CA LYS A 423 63.20 24.77 -28.71
C LYS A 423 64.20 24.74 -27.56
N GLU A 424 65.49 24.60 -27.83
CA GLU A 424 66.56 24.70 -26.82
C GLU A 424 66.55 26.08 -26.15
N ASN A 425 66.33 27.16 -26.92
CA ASN A 425 66.17 28.51 -26.37
C ASN A 425 64.93 28.66 -25.47
N HIS A 426 63.84 27.96 -25.78
CA HIS A 426 62.61 27.99 -24.96
C HIS A 426 62.76 27.19 -23.66
N ALA A 427 63.47 26.05 -23.72
CA ALA A 427 63.70 25.20 -22.55
C ALA A 427 64.73 25.82 -21.56
N GLN A 428 65.55 26.78 -22.00
CA GLN A 428 66.49 27.53 -21.14
C GLN A 428 65.85 28.64 -20.29
N VAL A 429 64.57 28.96 -20.49
CA VAL A 429 63.87 29.98 -19.69
C VAL A 429 63.65 29.43 -18.27
N GLN A 430 64.28 30.04 -17.26
CA GLN A 430 64.29 29.53 -15.87
C GLN A 430 63.10 29.97 -15.00
N ASP A 431 62.28 30.93 -15.45
CA ASP A 431 61.17 31.48 -14.65
C ASP A 431 60.10 30.42 -14.34
N VAL A 432 59.77 30.21 -13.08
CA VAL A 432 58.68 29.34 -12.60
C VAL A 432 57.70 30.26 -11.88
N GLY A 433 56.49 30.42 -12.45
CA GLY A 433 55.52 31.44 -12.05
C GLY A 433 55.24 31.54 -10.55
N GLU A 434 54.79 32.71 -10.11
CA GLU A 434 54.65 33.05 -8.68
C GLU A 434 53.37 32.49 -8.03
N ASP A 435 52.38 32.09 -8.83
CA ASP A 435 51.09 31.54 -8.38
C ASP A 435 50.70 30.26 -9.16
N LEU A 436 49.72 29.51 -8.65
CA LEU A 436 49.27 28.24 -9.24
C LEU A 436 48.78 28.40 -10.68
N GLU A 437 48.05 29.48 -10.99
CA GLU A 437 47.48 29.71 -12.33
C GLU A 437 48.60 29.94 -13.37
N GLN A 438 49.61 30.73 -13.01
CA GLN A 438 50.79 30.94 -13.83
C GLN A 438 51.59 29.65 -14.03
N VAL A 439 51.77 28.86 -12.97
CA VAL A 439 52.47 27.57 -13.04
C VAL A 439 51.70 26.55 -13.89
N GLU A 440 50.37 26.48 -13.80
CA GLU A 440 49.53 25.62 -14.63
C GLU A 440 49.55 26.02 -16.12
N VAL A 441 49.54 27.33 -16.43
CA VAL A 441 49.71 27.81 -17.81
C VAL A 441 51.08 27.43 -18.35
N MET A 442 52.14 27.55 -17.54
CA MET A 442 53.49 27.15 -17.94
C MET A 442 53.61 25.63 -18.09
N GLN A 443 52.99 24.85 -17.21
CA GLN A 443 52.93 23.38 -17.29
C GLN A 443 52.22 22.94 -18.58
N LYS A 444 51.07 23.55 -18.91
CA LYS A 444 50.36 23.25 -20.16
C LYS A 444 51.19 23.55 -21.41
N LYS A 445 51.85 24.72 -21.45
CA LYS A 445 52.76 25.08 -22.54
C LYS A 445 53.95 24.10 -22.64
N PHE A 446 54.39 23.56 -21.51
CA PHE A 446 55.46 22.58 -21.43
C PHE A 446 55.00 21.16 -21.86
N ASP A 447 53.76 20.78 -21.56
CA ASP A 447 53.18 19.51 -22.00
C ASP A 447 52.96 19.50 -23.52
N ASP A 448 52.50 20.62 -24.10
CA ASP A 448 52.44 20.82 -25.56
C ASP A 448 53.84 20.67 -26.18
N PHE A 449 54.86 21.23 -25.52
CA PHE A 449 56.26 21.08 -25.93
C PHE A 449 56.77 19.63 -25.83
N GLN A 450 56.42 18.88 -24.77
CA GLN A 450 56.76 17.45 -24.66
C GLN A 450 56.09 16.60 -25.74
N SER A 451 54.85 16.92 -26.11
CA SER A 451 54.13 16.24 -27.20
C SER A 451 54.85 16.45 -28.53
N ASP A 452 55.25 17.68 -28.83
CA ASP A 452 56.07 18.00 -30.02
C ASP A 452 57.42 17.26 -30.00
N LEU A 453 58.04 17.12 -28.82
CA LEU A 453 59.31 16.42 -28.66
C LEU A 453 59.19 14.92 -28.93
N LYS A 454 58.11 14.25 -28.50
CA LYS A 454 57.85 12.84 -28.85
C LYS A 454 57.60 12.61 -30.33
N ALA A 455 56.89 13.53 -31.00
CA ALA A 455 56.64 13.41 -32.44
C ALA A 455 57.94 13.53 -33.26
N ASN A 456 58.85 14.41 -32.85
CA ASN A 456 60.14 14.58 -33.52
C ASN A 456 61.16 13.48 -33.17
N GLU A 457 61.00 12.77 -32.04
CA GLU A 457 61.79 11.57 -31.71
C GLU A 457 61.59 10.47 -32.75
N VAL A 458 60.34 10.22 -33.15
CA VAL A 458 59.97 9.27 -34.20
C VAL A 458 60.55 9.71 -35.54
N ARG A 459 60.40 11.00 -35.89
CA ARG A 459 60.95 11.57 -37.13
C ARG A 459 62.47 11.38 -37.22
N LEU A 460 63.20 11.63 -36.12
CA LEU A 460 64.65 11.42 -36.06
C LEU A 460 65.03 9.94 -36.23
N ALA A 461 64.27 9.02 -35.64
CA ALA A 461 64.50 7.58 -35.79
C ALA A 461 64.30 7.10 -37.23
N GLU A 462 63.24 7.54 -37.89
CA GLU A 462 62.95 7.23 -39.31
C GLU A 462 64.05 7.78 -40.24
N MET A 463 64.51 9.00 -40.01
CA MET A 463 65.60 9.61 -40.77
C MET A 463 66.93 8.86 -40.60
N ASN A 464 67.24 8.39 -39.38
CA ASN A 464 68.40 7.54 -39.13
C ASN A 464 68.29 6.19 -39.87
N GLU A 465 67.10 5.60 -39.98
CA GLU A 465 66.86 4.35 -40.72
C GLU A 465 67.05 4.53 -42.23
N ILE A 466 66.44 5.58 -42.82
CA ILE A 466 66.57 5.89 -44.25
C ILE A 466 68.04 6.14 -44.62
N ALA A 467 68.80 6.84 -43.75
CA ALA A 467 70.22 7.05 -43.94
C ALA A 467 71.02 5.75 -43.97
N MET A 468 70.73 4.80 -43.06
CA MET A 468 71.38 3.49 -43.05
C MET A 468 71.07 2.67 -44.30
N GLN A 469 69.83 2.73 -44.80
CA GLN A 469 69.44 2.05 -46.05
C GLN A 469 70.22 2.61 -47.25
N LEU A 470 70.33 3.95 -47.37
CA LEU A 470 71.09 4.62 -48.43
C LEU A 470 72.61 4.30 -48.36
N ILE A 471 73.17 4.14 -47.15
CA ILE A 471 74.58 3.77 -46.95
C ILE A 471 74.87 2.33 -47.38
N ASN A 472 73.94 1.39 -47.16
CA ASN A 472 74.14 -0.03 -47.45
C ASN A 472 74.10 -0.38 -48.95
N LEU A 473 73.54 0.48 -49.80
CA LEU A 473 73.28 0.21 -51.23
C LEU A 473 74.38 0.70 -52.20
N GLY A 474 75.32 1.56 -51.77
CA GLY A 474 76.47 1.94 -52.61
C GLY A 474 77.21 3.21 -52.16
N GLN A 475 78.55 3.17 -52.25
CA GLN A 475 79.45 4.26 -51.82
C GLN A 475 79.43 5.46 -52.77
N THR A 476 78.92 6.61 -52.30
CA THR A 476 79.24 7.93 -52.84
C THR A 476 79.57 8.90 -51.70
N GLU A 477 80.36 9.95 -51.98
CA GLU A 477 80.65 11.04 -51.03
C GLU A 477 79.39 11.68 -50.40
N ALA A 478 78.24 11.57 -51.07
CA ALA A 478 76.96 12.05 -50.57
C ALA A 478 76.48 11.28 -49.32
N ALA A 479 76.65 9.95 -49.28
CA ALA A 479 76.24 9.13 -48.15
C ALA A 479 77.01 9.46 -46.85
N VAL A 480 78.31 9.77 -46.96
CA VAL A 480 79.16 10.16 -45.81
C VAL A 480 78.81 11.57 -45.29
N LYS A 481 78.42 12.49 -46.18
CA LYS A 481 77.95 13.83 -45.77
C LYS A 481 76.60 13.75 -45.04
N ILE A 482 75.67 12.92 -45.52
CA ILE A 482 74.38 12.65 -44.87
C ILE A 482 74.60 12.04 -43.47
N GLN A 483 75.54 11.10 -43.34
CA GLN A 483 75.88 10.48 -42.06
C GLN A 483 76.43 11.50 -41.05
N THR A 484 77.37 12.36 -41.46
CA THR A 484 77.94 13.39 -40.58
C THR A 484 76.87 14.40 -40.11
N GLN A 485 75.95 14.80 -41.00
CA GLN A 485 74.87 15.73 -40.64
C GLN A 485 73.86 15.12 -39.67
N LEU A 486 73.52 13.84 -39.81
CA LEU A 486 72.64 13.15 -38.87
C LEU A 486 73.30 12.90 -37.52
N GLN A 487 74.61 12.67 -37.46
CA GLN A 487 75.32 12.54 -36.19
C GLN A 487 75.26 13.85 -35.37
N ASP A 488 75.55 15.00 -36.00
CA ASP A 488 75.42 16.32 -35.37
C ASP A 488 73.98 16.62 -34.93
N LEU A 489 72.98 16.15 -35.68
CA LEU A 489 71.56 16.26 -35.32
C LEU A 489 71.20 15.42 -34.09
N ASN A 490 71.69 14.18 -34.00
CA ASN A 490 71.48 13.30 -32.84
C ASN A 490 72.15 13.84 -31.56
N ASP A 491 73.34 14.44 -31.68
CA ASP A 491 74.04 15.04 -30.54
C ASP A 491 73.23 16.24 -29.97
N LYS A 492 72.71 17.10 -30.85
CA LYS A 492 71.84 18.23 -30.48
C LYS A 492 70.51 17.78 -29.88
N TRP A 493 69.91 16.71 -30.40
CA TRP A 493 68.68 16.11 -29.86
C TRP A 493 68.87 15.66 -28.41
N THR A 494 70.00 15.01 -28.11
CA THR A 494 70.33 14.52 -26.76
C THR A 494 70.49 15.67 -25.75
N SER A 495 71.08 16.79 -26.18
CA SER A 495 71.18 18.02 -25.38
C SER A 495 69.79 18.58 -25.02
N LEU A 496 68.91 18.74 -26.02
CA LEU A 496 67.54 19.23 -25.82
C LEU A 496 66.72 18.34 -24.89
N GLN A 497 66.88 17.02 -25.00
CA GLN A 497 66.19 16.05 -24.14
C GLN A 497 66.59 16.20 -22.67
N THR A 498 67.88 16.42 -22.40
CA THR A 498 68.39 16.63 -21.04
C THR A 498 67.83 17.92 -20.44
N LEU A 499 67.89 19.02 -21.19
CA LEU A 499 67.42 20.34 -20.74
C LEU A 499 65.89 20.37 -20.51
N THR A 500 65.14 19.67 -21.35
CA THR A 500 63.69 19.49 -21.19
C THR A 500 63.36 18.69 -19.93
N GLN A 501 64.13 17.64 -19.62
CA GLN A 501 63.92 16.84 -18.41
C GLN A 501 64.15 17.65 -17.12
N GLU A 502 65.17 18.50 -17.09
CA GLU A 502 65.45 19.41 -15.96
C GLU A 502 64.34 20.46 -15.78
N ARG A 503 63.77 20.95 -16.88
CA ARG A 503 62.65 21.90 -16.83
C ARG A 503 61.35 21.24 -16.32
N ALA A 504 61.11 19.98 -16.69
CA ALA A 504 59.95 19.21 -16.21
C ALA A 504 59.95 19.02 -14.69
N THR A 505 61.12 18.75 -14.10
CA THR A 505 61.24 18.57 -12.65
C THR A 505 61.05 19.88 -11.88
N GLN A 506 61.55 21.00 -12.41
CA GLN A 506 61.34 22.33 -11.82
C GLN A 506 59.88 22.78 -11.83
N LEU A 507 59.18 22.67 -12.97
CA LEU A 507 57.77 23.03 -13.08
C LEU A 507 56.86 22.12 -12.22
N GLY A 508 57.14 20.81 -12.19
CA GLY A 508 56.42 19.87 -11.35
C GLY A 508 56.58 20.14 -9.84
N SER A 509 57.78 20.52 -9.40
CA SER A 509 58.06 20.93 -8.02
C SER A 509 57.29 22.21 -7.64
N ALA A 510 57.36 23.25 -8.47
CA ALA A 510 56.66 24.52 -8.23
C ALA A 510 55.13 24.33 -8.18
N HIS A 511 54.57 23.50 -9.08
CA HIS A 511 53.14 23.19 -9.11
C HIS A 511 52.67 22.49 -7.83
N GLU A 512 53.46 21.55 -7.30
CA GLU A 512 53.12 20.82 -6.08
C GLU A 512 53.02 21.75 -4.86
N VAL A 513 53.96 22.70 -4.72
CA VAL A 513 53.98 23.68 -3.63
C VAL A 513 52.84 24.70 -3.76
N GLN A 514 52.62 25.26 -4.96
CA GLN A 514 51.56 26.26 -5.17
C GLN A 514 50.15 25.68 -5.01
N ARG A 515 49.97 24.41 -5.40
CA ARG A 515 48.71 23.69 -5.19
C ARG A 515 48.41 23.51 -3.71
N PHE A 516 49.42 23.19 -2.90
CA PHE A 516 49.26 23.13 -1.45
C PHE A 516 48.86 24.49 -0.86
N HIS A 517 49.48 25.60 -1.30
CA HIS A 517 49.10 26.93 -0.84
C HIS A 517 47.63 27.27 -1.13
N ARG A 518 47.15 26.96 -2.35
CA ARG A 518 45.73 27.14 -2.72
C ARG A 518 44.81 26.30 -1.85
N ASP A 519 45.10 25.00 -1.69
CA ASP A 519 44.28 24.10 -0.88
C ASP A 519 44.21 24.55 0.60
N VAL A 520 45.30 25.13 1.15
CA VAL A 520 45.29 25.74 2.48
C VAL A 520 44.35 26.94 2.52
N ASP A 521 44.46 27.87 1.57
CA ASP A 521 43.64 29.08 1.55
C ASP A 521 42.14 28.76 1.37
N GLU A 522 41.77 27.83 0.50
CA GLU A 522 40.40 27.34 0.35
C GLU A 522 39.86 26.70 1.64
N THR A 523 40.71 25.98 2.36
CA THR A 523 40.33 25.37 3.65
C THR A 523 40.20 26.43 4.74
N LYS A 524 41.01 27.51 4.72
CA LYS A 524 40.85 28.66 5.62
C LYS A 524 39.53 29.40 5.38
N ASP A 525 39.14 29.62 4.13
CA ASP A 525 37.83 30.22 3.80
C ASP A 525 36.67 29.37 4.36
N TRP A 526 36.79 28.04 4.28
CA TRP A 526 35.80 27.12 4.85
C TRP A 526 35.75 27.18 6.39
N ILE A 527 36.91 27.32 7.05
CA ILE A 527 37.00 27.54 8.50
C ILE A 527 36.28 28.83 8.90
N GLN A 528 36.53 29.93 8.19
CA GLN A 528 35.89 31.22 8.46
C GLN A 528 34.37 31.16 8.30
N GLU A 529 33.85 30.51 7.25
CA GLU A 529 32.40 30.30 7.07
C GLU A 529 31.80 29.58 8.28
N LYS A 530 32.45 28.51 8.77
CA LYS A 530 31.98 27.78 9.96
C LYS A 530 32.10 28.61 11.22
N GLU A 531 33.14 29.42 11.36
CA GLU A 531 33.31 30.34 12.47
C GLU A 531 32.18 31.39 12.53
N GLU A 532 31.79 31.96 11.39
CA GLU A 532 30.65 32.89 11.30
C GLU A 532 29.35 32.24 11.76
N THR A 533 29.10 30.97 11.42
CA THR A 533 27.90 30.26 11.89
C THR A 533 27.90 30.04 13.41
N LEU A 534 29.08 29.88 14.02
CA LEU A 534 29.25 29.70 15.45
C LEU A 534 29.03 30.98 16.25
N ASN A 535 29.26 32.15 15.66
CA ASN A 535 29.08 33.47 16.31
C ASN A 535 27.61 33.81 16.66
N ASN A 536 26.64 32.97 16.28
CA ASN A 536 25.25 33.15 16.70
C ASN A 536 25.03 32.71 18.15
N ASP A 537 24.87 33.64 19.09
CA ASP A 537 24.67 33.37 20.52
C ASP A 537 23.25 32.89 20.90
N ASP A 538 22.37 32.58 19.96
CA ASP A 538 21.03 32.05 20.27
C ASP A 538 21.11 30.64 20.88
N LEU A 539 20.60 30.52 22.11
CA LEU A 539 20.52 29.28 22.88
C LEU A 539 19.10 28.70 22.94
N GLY A 540 18.12 29.33 22.28
CA GLY A 540 16.71 28.93 22.32
C GLY A 540 15.98 29.40 23.58
N LYS A 541 14.64 29.49 23.50
CA LYS A 541 13.76 30.05 24.55
C LYS A 541 12.82 29.02 25.18
N ASP A 542 12.71 27.85 24.56
CA ASP A 542 11.89 26.72 24.99
C ASP A 542 12.55 25.40 24.57
N LEU A 543 12.14 24.30 25.18
CA LEU A 543 12.74 22.98 24.97
C LEU A 543 12.81 22.56 23.48
N ARG A 544 11.80 22.90 22.67
CA ARG A 544 11.76 22.53 21.24
C ARG A 544 12.78 23.35 20.45
N THR A 545 12.87 24.64 20.71
CA THR A 545 13.84 25.53 20.04
C THR A 545 15.28 25.14 20.39
N VAL A 546 15.58 24.80 21.65
CA VAL A 546 16.92 24.33 22.04
C VAL A 546 17.26 23.01 21.36
N GLN A 547 16.35 22.03 21.33
CA GLN A 547 16.56 20.76 20.63
C GLN A 547 16.82 20.94 19.12
N ALA A 548 16.13 21.89 18.48
CA ALA A 548 16.37 22.21 17.07
C ALA A 548 17.78 22.81 16.85
N LEU A 549 18.20 23.71 17.74
CA LEU A 549 19.55 24.29 17.73
C LEU A 549 20.64 23.25 18.01
N GLN A 550 20.41 22.30 18.93
CA GLN A 550 21.31 21.16 19.17
C GLN A 550 21.48 20.30 17.91
N ARG A 551 20.39 19.94 17.21
CA ARG A 551 20.49 19.19 15.94
C ARG A 551 21.23 19.97 14.85
N LYS A 552 21.02 21.29 14.78
CA LYS A 552 21.77 22.15 13.85
C LYS A 552 23.25 22.17 14.20
N HIS A 553 23.59 22.21 15.49
CA HIS A 553 24.97 22.13 15.96
C HIS A 553 25.59 20.75 15.72
N GLU A 554 24.88 19.64 15.90
CA GLU A 554 25.33 18.30 15.49
C GLU A 554 25.61 18.23 13.98
N GLY A 555 24.83 18.95 13.17
CA GLY A 555 25.11 19.15 11.74
C GLY A 555 26.47 19.80 11.51
N LEU A 556 26.72 20.91 12.21
CA LEU A 556 28.01 21.60 12.18
C LEU A 556 29.17 20.70 12.68
N GLU A 557 28.98 19.89 13.72
CA GLU A 557 30.01 18.96 14.21
C GLU A 557 30.42 17.92 13.15
N ARG A 558 29.48 17.48 12.29
CA ARG A 558 29.80 16.60 11.15
C ARG A 558 30.63 17.32 10.09
N ASP A 559 30.29 18.58 9.79
CA ASP A 559 31.07 19.41 8.87
C ASP A 559 32.49 19.65 9.41
N LEU A 560 32.61 19.92 10.72
CA LEU A 560 33.90 20.05 11.39
C LEU A 560 34.72 18.75 11.31
N ALA A 561 34.11 17.58 11.46
CA ALA A 561 34.85 16.31 11.30
C ALA A 561 35.50 16.18 9.91
N ALA A 562 34.77 16.50 8.84
CA ALA A 562 35.31 16.50 7.48
C ALA A 562 36.43 17.54 7.29
N LEU A 563 36.27 18.73 7.89
CA LEU A 563 37.29 19.78 7.85
C LEU A 563 38.56 19.36 8.61
N GLY A 564 38.40 18.69 9.75
CA GLY A 564 39.52 18.11 10.50
C GLY A 564 40.29 17.03 9.72
N ASP A 565 39.60 16.21 8.92
CA ASP A 565 40.26 15.26 8.03
C ASP A 565 41.04 15.95 6.90
N LYS A 566 40.48 17.02 6.31
CA LYS A 566 41.20 17.83 5.31
C LYS A 566 42.43 18.50 5.90
N ILE A 567 42.37 19.02 7.12
CA ILE A 567 43.54 19.61 7.81
C ILE A 567 44.62 18.55 8.07
N ARG A 568 44.25 17.33 8.47
CA ARG A 568 45.22 16.24 8.63
C ARG A 568 45.92 15.91 7.31
N GLN A 569 45.18 15.89 6.19
CA GLN A 569 45.77 15.70 4.86
C GLN A 569 46.71 16.84 4.47
N LEU A 570 46.34 18.09 4.77
CA LEU A 570 47.20 19.25 4.54
C LEU A 570 48.47 19.19 5.39
N ASP A 571 48.38 18.76 6.64
CA ASP A 571 49.54 18.52 7.50
C ASP A 571 50.49 17.46 6.92
N GLU A 572 49.96 16.32 6.47
CA GLU A 572 50.75 15.28 5.82
C GLU A 572 51.43 15.80 4.54
N THR A 573 50.70 16.60 3.76
CA THR A 573 51.20 17.20 2.52
C THR A 573 52.28 18.24 2.81
N ALA A 574 52.07 19.12 3.79
CA ALA A 574 53.03 20.12 4.25
C ALA A 574 54.33 19.46 4.72
N ASN A 575 54.22 18.43 5.58
CA ASN A 575 55.38 17.69 6.08
C ASN A 575 56.19 17.03 4.95
N ARG A 576 55.50 16.48 3.93
CA ARG A 576 56.15 15.92 2.74
C ARG A 576 56.86 17.01 1.94
N LEU A 577 56.16 18.10 1.62
CA LEU A 577 56.69 19.21 0.83
C LEU A 577 57.90 19.87 1.49
N MET A 578 57.89 20.01 2.82
CA MET A 578 59.04 20.51 3.59
C MET A 578 60.28 19.61 3.49
N GLN A 579 60.10 18.29 3.31
CA GLN A 579 61.20 17.36 3.11
C GLN A 579 61.70 17.34 1.66
N THR A 580 60.78 17.43 0.69
CA THR A 580 61.12 17.30 -0.74
C THR A 580 61.53 18.62 -1.38
N HIS A 581 61.10 19.77 -0.84
CA HIS A 581 61.35 21.11 -1.37
C HIS A 581 61.85 22.07 -0.26
N PRO A 582 63.10 21.92 0.23
CA PRO A 582 63.65 22.68 1.36
C PRO A 582 63.58 24.21 1.18
N ASP A 583 63.69 24.69 -0.06
CA ASP A 583 63.69 26.12 -0.40
C ASP A 583 62.35 26.81 -0.10
N THR A 584 61.25 26.05 -0.04
CA THR A 584 59.89 26.55 0.25
C THR A 584 59.35 26.07 1.61
N ALA A 585 60.18 25.36 2.38
CA ALA A 585 59.76 24.73 3.62
C ALA A 585 59.33 25.74 4.69
N GLU A 586 59.97 26.91 4.77
CA GLU A 586 59.61 27.97 5.73
C GLU A 586 58.22 28.55 5.44
N GLN A 587 57.90 28.79 4.15
CA GLN A 587 56.59 29.28 3.73
C GLN A 587 55.49 28.22 3.93
N THR A 588 55.79 26.97 3.56
CA THR A 588 54.90 25.81 3.75
C THR A 588 54.56 25.64 5.24
N TYR A 589 55.57 25.72 6.12
CA TYR A 589 55.38 25.63 7.57
C TYR A 589 54.55 26.79 8.14
N ALA A 590 54.77 28.02 7.65
CA ALA A 590 53.99 29.18 8.09
C ALA A 590 52.49 28.99 7.79
N LYS A 591 52.15 28.59 6.56
CA LYS A 591 50.77 28.27 6.14
C LYS A 591 50.16 27.11 6.93
N GLN A 592 50.94 26.04 7.16
CA GLN A 592 50.54 24.91 8.00
C GLN A 592 50.21 25.34 9.44
N ARG A 593 51.03 26.22 10.03
CA ARG A 593 50.81 26.70 11.39
C ARG A 593 49.54 27.55 11.49
N GLU A 594 49.32 28.47 10.55
CA GLU A 594 48.15 29.34 10.53
C GLU A 594 46.83 28.56 10.49
N ILE A 595 46.69 27.60 9.56
CA ILE A 595 45.45 26.82 9.43
C ILE A 595 45.18 25.95 10.67
N ASN A 596 46.22 25.43 11.32
CA ASN A 596 46.10 24.66 12.56
C ASN A 596 45.68 25.54 13.75
N GLU A 597 46.19 26.77 13.83
CA GLU A 597 45.78 27.75 14.85
C GLU A 597 44.30 28.14 14.69
N GLU A 598 43.86 28.43 13.47
CA GLU A 598 42.45 28.76 13.16
C GLU A 598 41.51 27.57 13.44
N TRP A 599 41.91 26.34 13.07
CA TRP A 599 41.17 25.12 13.37
C TRP A 599 41.00 24.85 14.87
N THR A 600 42.08 25.06 15.63
CA THR A 600 42.05 24.91 17.09
C THR A 600 41.06 25.88 17.72
N GLN A 601 41.03 27.14 17.25
CA GLN A 601 40.08 28.15 17.70
C GLN A 601 38.63 27.80 17.33
N LEU A 602 38.39 27.37 16.09
CA LEU A 602 37.07 26.94 15.62
C LEU A 602 36.52 25.78 16.46
N THR A 603 37.36 24.78 16.72
CA THR A 603 37.01 23.61 17.53
C THR A 603 36.68 24.00 18.98
N ALA A 604 37.48 24.89 19.58
CA ALA A 604 37.21 25.40 20.92
C ALA A 604 35.88 26.17 21.00
N LYS A 605 35.58 27.02 19.99
CA LYS A 605 34.29 27.74 19.90
C LYS A 605 33.11 26.78 19.72
N ALA A 606 33.24 25.76 18.88
CA ALA A 606 32.21 24.76 18.68
C ALA A 606 31.89 24.01 19.98
N ASN A 607 32.92 23.54 20.68
CA ASN A 607 32.75 22.87 21.98
C ASN A 607 32.13 23.78 23.03
N SER A 608 32.57 25.04 23.14
CA SER A 608 31.97 26.01 24.07
C SER A 608 30.48 26.25 23.77
N ARG A 609 30.11 26.34 22.49
CA ARG A 609 28.70 26.46 22.09
C ARG A 609 27.90 25.21 22.43
N LYS A 610 28.47 24.02 22.24
CA LYS A 610 27.84 22.74 22.60
C LYS A 610 27.51 22.71 24.09
N GLU A 611 28.46 23.05 24.95
CA GLU A 611 28.25 23.13 26.41
C GLU A 611 27.12 24.10 26.75
N LYS A 612 27.13 25.31 26.19
CA LYS A 612 26.04 26.29 26.40
C LYS A 612 24.66 25.80 25.93
N LEU A 613 24.60 25.06 24.82
CA LEU A 613 23.35 24.49 24.30
C LEU A 613 22.86 23.31 25.15
N LEU A 614 23.76 22.54 25.77
CA LEU A 614 23.42 21.49 26.73
C LEU A 614 22.88 22.11 28.02
N ASP A 615 23.55 23.12 28.56
CA ASP A 615 23.07 23.89 29.71
C ASP A 615 21.68 24.49 29.44
N SER A 616 21.51 25.19 28.32
CA SER A 616 20.19 25.75 27.94
C SER A 616 19.10 24.67 27.83
N TYR A 617 19.44 23.48 27.34
CA TYR A 617 18.49 22.38 27.24
C TYR A 617 18.06 21.89 28.62
N ASP A 618 19.02 21.68 29.52
CA ASP A 618 18.75 21.25 30.89
C ASP A 618 17.91 22.29 31.65
N LEU A 619 18.20 23.60 31.46
CA LEU A 619 17.38 24.68 32.00
C LEU A 619 15.94 24.64 31.45
N GLN A 620 15.76 24.53 30.14
CA GLN A 620 14.42 24.52 29.56
C GLN A 620 13.62 23.28 29.95
N ARG A 621 14.30 22.14 30.14
CA ARG A 621 13.69 20.92 30.70
C ARG A 621 13.23 21.16 32.13
N TYR A 622 14.12 21.70 32.97
CA TYR A 622 13.82 22.04 34.36
C TYR A 622 12.64 23.03 34.47
N LEU A 623 12.63 24.09 33.66
CA LEU A 623 11.53 25.06 33.63
C LEU A 623 10.22 24.46 33.10
N SER A 624 10.27 23.47 32.21
CA SER A 624 9.08 22.72 31.79
C SER A 624 8.51 21.91 32.96
N ASP A 625 9.34 21.13 33.64
CA ASP A 625 8.94 20.33 34.79
C ASP A 625 8.37 21.21 35.91
N TYR A 626 8.98 22.37 36.16
CA TYR A 626 8.47 23.37 37.11
C TYR A 626 7.05 23.83 36.76
N ARG A 627 6.79 24.20 35.49
CA ARG A 627 5.47 24.67 35.04
C ARG A 627 4.41 23.58 35.20
N ASP A 628 4.73 22.35 34.83
CA ASP A 628 3.81 21.21 34.91
C ASP A 628 3.46 20.88 36.36
N LEU A 629 4.47 20.83 37.24
CA LEU A 629 4.29 20.60 38.67
C LEU A 629 3.51 21.74 39.34
N MET A 630 3.83 23.00 39.05
CA MET A 630 3.07 24.16 39.58
C MET A 630 1.62 24.17 39.12
N SER A 631 1.37 23.86 37.85
CA SER A 631 0.00 23.76 37.32
C SER A 631 -0.80 22.67 38.05
N TRP A 632 -0.17 21.53 38.34
CA TRP A 632 -0.83 20.49 39.12
C TRP A 632 -1.04 20.88 40.57
N ILE A 633 -0.06 21.50 41.24
CA ILE A 633 -0.23 22.00 42.60
C ILE A 633 -1.44 22.93 42.64
N ASN A 634 -1.52 23.92 41.73
CA ASN A 634 -2.64 24.85 41.67
C ASN A 634 -3.99 24.15 41.47
N SER A 635 -4.05 23.13 40.61
CA SER A 635 -5.26 22.33 40.40
C SER A 635 -5.66 21.55 41.65
N MET A 636 -4.70 20.89 42.32
CA MET A 636 -4.96 20.13 43.54
C MET A 636 -5.34 21.08 44.69
N MET A 637 -4.71 22.25 44.78
CA MET A 637 -5.04 23.32 45.71
C MET A 637 -6.51 23.72 45.60
N GLY A 638 -7.02 23.85 44.37
CA GLY A 638 -8.43 24.14 44.11
C GLY A 638 -9.38 23.03 44.60
N LEU A 639 -8.96 21.75 44.52
CA LEU A 639 -9.76 20.63 45.02
C LEU A 639 -9.77 20.57 46.55
N VAL A 640 -8.60 20.71 47.19
CA VAL A 640 -8.47 20.63 48.65
C VAL A 640 -8.98 21.89 49.36
N SER A 641 -9.19 23.00 48.65
CA SER A 641 -9.73 24.26 49.20
C SER A 641 -11.21 24.47 48.90
N SER A 642 -11.95 23.43 48.50
CA SER A 642 -13.40 23.53 48.32
C SER A 642 -14.09 23.88 49.64
N ASP A 643 -15.15 24.71 49.60
CA ASP A 643 -15.96 25.08 50.76
C ASP A 643 -17.15 24.14 51.00
N GLU A 644 -17.31 23.08 50.20
CA GLU A 644 -18.47 22.18 50.26
C GLU A 644 -18.58 21.45 51.61
N LEU A 645 -19.72 21.50 52.29
CA LEU A 645 -19.95 20.75 53.53
C LEU A 645 -21.24 19.95 53.41
N ALA A 646 -21.25 18.73 53.95
CA ALA A 646 -22.41 17.87 53.92
C ALA A 646 -23.43 18.27 55.00
N THR A 647 -24.69 17.91 54.76
CA THR A 647 -25.82 18.16 55.68
C THR A 647 -26.33 16.87 56.35
N ASP A 648 -25.67 15.76 56.10
CA ASP A 648 -25.92 14.46 56.72
C ASP A 648 -24.61 13.70 56.96
N VAL A 649 -24.69 12.62 57.75
CA VAL A 649 -23.52 11.82 58.16
C VAL A 649 -22.86 11.15 56.95
N THR A 650 -23.66 10.53 56.06
CA THR A 650 -23.15 9.78 54.91
C THR A 650 -22.43 10.67 53.91
N GLY A 651 -22.94 11.87 53.63
CA GLY A 651 -22.28 12.85 52.79
C GLY A 651 -20.98 13.37 53.41
N ALA A 652 -20.93 13.56 54.73
CA ALA A 652 -19.71 13.98 55.42
C ALA A 652 -18.62 12.90 55.35
N GLU A 653 -18.98 11.63 55.56
CA GLU A 653 -18.09 10.48 55.38
C GLU A 653 -17.58 10.37 53.94
N ALA A 654 -18.45 10.54 52.94
CA ALA A 654 -18.06 10.49 51.52
C ALA A 654 -17.09 11.62 51.12
N LEU A 655 -17.29 12.84 51.65
CA LEU A 655 -16.35 13.94 51.44
C LEU A 655 -14.99 13.66 52.10
N LEU A 656 -14.97 13.05 53.28
CA LEU A 656 -13.72 12.64 53.95
C LEU A 656 -12.96 11.55 53.19
N GLU A 657 -13.68 10.58 52.63
CA GLU A 657 -13.10 9.52 51.79
C GLU A 657 -12.49 10.12 50.51
N ARG A 658 -13.24 10.97 49.79
CA ARG A 658 -12.73 11.69 48.61
C ARG A 658 -11.52 12.57 48.93
N HIS A 659 -11.52 13.24 50.07
CA HIS A 659 -10.38 14.05 50.51
C HIS A 659 -9.13 13.18 50.81
N GLN A 660 -9.34 11.94 51.26
CA GLN A 660 -8.28 10.94 51.43
C GLN A 660 -7.73 10.41 50.09
N GLU A 661 -8.55 10.35 49.04
CA GLU A 661 -8.07 10.05 47.68
C GLU A 661 -7.11 11.14 47.19
N HIS A 662 -7.45 12.42 47.40
CA HIS A 662 -6.57 13.54 47.08
C HIS A 662 -5.23 13.46 47.84
N ARG A 663 -5.22 12.96 49.08
CA ARG A 663 -3.97 12.68 49.82
C ARG A 663 -3.11 11.66 49.08
N THR A 664 -3.72 10.57 48.63
CA THR A 664 -3.04 9.50 47.91
C THR A 664 -2.41 10.00 46.61
N GLU A 665 -3.09 10.89 45.89
CA GLU A 665 -2.54 11.56 44.71
C GLU A 665 -1.34 12.46 45.03
N ILE A 666 -1.41 13.21 46.15
CA ILE A 666 -0.31 14.05 46.61
C ILE A 666 0.92 13.21 46.95
N ASP A 667 0.73 12.11 47.69
CA ASP A 667 1.81 11.21 48.09
C ASP A 667 2.45 10.49 46.90
N ALA A 668 1.64 10.05 45.93
CA ALA A 668 2.14 9.39 44.72
C ALA A 668 3.10 10.27 43.89
N ARG A 669 2.98 11.60 44.00
CA ARG A 669 3.85 12.56 43.29
C ARG A 669 5.11 12.94 44.07
N SER A 670 5.28 12.46 45.31
CA SER A 670 6.47 12.76 46.12
C SER A 670 7.77 12.47 45.37
N GLY A 671 7.85 11.33 44.66
CA GLY A 671 9.02 10.96 43.85
C GLY A 671 9.30 11.93 42.69
N THR A 672 8.26 12.47 42.05
CA THR A 672 8.42 13.45 40.96
C THR A 672 8.97 14.78 41.46
N PHE A 673 8.52 15.25 42.62
CA PHE A 673 9.08 16.46 43.23
C PHE A 673 10.52 16.26 43.70
N GLN A 674 10.86 15.10 44.27
CA GLN A 674 12.25 14.79 44.63
C GLN A 674 13.16 14.76 43.40
N ALA A 675 12.70 14.19 42.29
CA ALA A 675 13.47 14.19 41.05
C ALA A 675 13.68 15.62 40.51
N PHE A 676 12.66 16.46 40.54
CA PHE A 676 12.75 17.88 40.17
C PHE A 676 13.75 18.63 41.07
N GLU A 677 13.66 18.45 42.39
CA GLU A 677 14.56 19.08 43.36
C GLU A 677 16.01 18.62 43.17
N LEU A 678 16.24 17.31 43.02
CA LEU A 678 17.56 16.75 42.78
C LEU A 678 18.15 17.29 41.47
N PHE A 679 17.35 17.37 40.41
CA PHE A 679 17.80 17.91 39.13
C PHE A 679 18.17 19.39 39.25
N GLY A 680 17.35 20.21 39.92
CA GLY A 680 17.69 21.61 40.21
C GLY A 680 18.97 21.74 41.03
N GLN A 681 19.14 20.93 42.08
CA GLN A 681 20.37 20.92 42.89
C GLN A 681 21.62 20.50 42.11
N GLN A 682 21.48 19.53 41.20
CA GLN A 682 22.57 19.13 40.30
C GLN A 682 23.02 20.28 39.40
N LEU A 683 22.07 21.02 38.82
CA LEU A 683 22.38 22.21 38.00
C LEU A 683 23.06 23.32 38.81
N LEU A 684 22.69 23.49 40.08
CA LEU A 684 23.38 24.43 40.96
C LEU A 684 24.81 23.97 41.29
N GLN A 685 25.00 22.67 41.57
CA GLN A 685 26.32 22.11 41.85
C GLN A 685 27.28 22.16 40.65
N SER A 686 26.75 22.05 39.43
CA SER A 686 27.55 22.18 38.21
C SER A 686 27.89 23.63 37.86
N GLY A 687 27.39 24.62 38.62
CA GLY A 687 27.64 26.03 38.35
C GLY A 687 26.89 26.56 37.12
N HIS A 688 25.71 26.01 36.83
CA HIS A 688 24.90 26.37 35.67
C HIS A 688 24.65 27.89 35.58
N TYR A 689 24.72 28.48 34.38
CA TYR A 689 24.66 29.94 34.20
C TYR A 689 23.38 30.59 34.75
N ALA A 690 22.26 29.85 34.77
CA ALA A 690 20.97 30.28 35.30
C ALA A 690 20.72 29.87 36.76
N SER A 691 21.77 29.68 37.56
CA SER A 691 21.66 29.23 38.96
C SER A 691 20.70 30.06 39.81
N VAL A 692 20.64 31.38 39.61
CA VAL A 692 19.72 32.27 40.36
C VAL A 692 18.26 31.91 40.06
N GLU A 693 17.90 31.76 38.78
CA GLU A 693 16.54 31.41 38.37
C GLU A 693 16.15 30.01 38.88
N ILE A 694 17.08 29.04 38.77
CA ILE A 694 16.86 27.67 39.25
C ILE A 694 16.57 27.66 40.75
N GLN A 695 17.36 28.39 41.54
CA GLN A 695 17.19 28.52 42.98
C GLN A 695 15.82 29.14 43.33
N GLU A 696 15.44 30.23 42.67
CA GLU A 696 14.13 30.86 42.86
C GLU A 696 12.97 29.88 42.58
N LYS A 697 13.10 29.04 41.54
CA LYS A 697 12.08 28.02 41.22
C LYS A 697 12.04 26.87 42.22
N LEU A 698 13.18 26.46 42.78
CA LEU A 698 13.24 25.46 43.85
C LEU A 698 12.51 25.97 45.09
N GLU A 699 12.80 27.20 45.52
CA GLU A 699 12.18 27.84 46.68
C GLU A 699 10.67 27.99 46.48
N SER A 700 10.26 28.54 45.33
CA SER A 700 8.85 28.69 44.97
C SER A 700 8.10 27.35 44.95
N MET A 701 8.73 26.28 44.45
CA MET A 701 8.13 24.93 44.44
C MET A 701 7.99 24.38 45.87
N ALA A 702 9.00 24.57 46.72
CA ALA A 702 8.96 24.14 48.10
C ALA A 702 7.85 24.85 48.89
N GLU A 703 7.72 26.17 48.73
CA GLU A 703 6.64 26.96 49.33
C GLU A 703 5.26 26.49 48.85
N ALA A 704 5.06 26.33 47.54
CA ALA A 704 3.78 25.89 46.98
C ALA A 704 3.36 24.50 47.48
N ARG A 705 4.31 23.57 47.64
CA ARG A 705 4.06 22.25 48.24
C ARG A 705 3.67 22.35 49.71
N GLN A 706 4.35 23.22 50.47
CA GLN A 706 4.03 23.43 51.88
C GLN A 706 2.64 24.02 52.06
N GLU A 707 2.25 24.98 51.22
CA GLU A 707 0.90 25.57 51.25
C GLU A 707 -0.18 24.55 50.86
N LEU A 708 0.08 23.68 49.87
CA LEU A 708 -0.84 22.59 49.53
C LEU A 708 -1.05 21.64 50.72
N GLU A 709 0.01 21.28 51.44
CA GLU A 709 -0.06 20.43 52.63
C GLU A 709 -0.89 21.09 53.74
N LYS A 710 -0.63 22.38 54.02
CA LYS A 710 -1.41 23.16 55.00
C LYS A 710 -2.89 23.21 54.62
N ALA A 711 -3.22 23.48 53.35
CA ALA A 711 -4.59 23.55 52.86
C ALA A 711 -5.30 22.19 53.00
N TRP A 712 -4.61 21.08 52.66
CA TRP A 712 -5.17 19.74 52.83
C TRP A 712 -5.49 19.42 54.29
N ILE A 713 -4.59 19.75 55.24
CA ILE A 713 -4.80 19.55 56.67
C ILE A 713 -5.97 20.40 57.18
N ALA A 714 -6.01 21.69 56.81
CA ALA A 714 -7.08 22.59 57.22
C ALA A 714 -8.44 22.10 56.73
N ARG A 715 -8.52 21.63 55.48
CA ARG A 715 -9.75 21.05 54.92
C ARG A 715 -10.15 19.77 55.62
N ARG A 716 -9.20 18.89 55.93
CA ARG A 716 -9.46 17.65 56.68
C ARG A 716 -10.11 17.97 58.03
N MET A 717 -9.55 18.93 58.77
CA MET A 717 -10.10 19.40 60.04
C MET A 717 -11.53 19.94 59.90
N GLN A 718 -11.83 20.71 58.85
CA GLN A 718 -13.20 21.18 58.59
C GLN A 718 -14.18 20.05 58.28
N LEU A 719 -13.78 19.06 57.50
CA LEU A 719 -14.62 17.92 57.15
C LEU A 719 -14.85 16.99 58.36
N ASP A 720 -13.83 16.78 59.21
CA ASP A 720 -13.97 16.02 60.45
C ASP A 720 -14.94 16.75 61.41
N GLN A 721 -14.81 18.07 61.57
CA GLN A 721 -15.79 18.89 62.30
C GLN A 721 -17.20 18.80 61.68
N CYS A 722 -17.31 18.81 60.35
CA CYS A 722 -18.60 18.62 59.69
C CYS A 722 -19.25 17.28 60.05
N LEU A 723 -18.48 16.18 60.05
CA LEU A 723 -18.97 14.87 60.48
C LEU A 723 -19.43 14.88 61.95
N GLU A 724 -18.64 15.48 62.85
CA GLU A 724 -19.00 15.64 64.26
C GLU A 724 -20.32 16.40 64.45
N LEU A 725 -20.53 17.49 63.70
CA LEU A 725 -21.77 18.26 63.70
C LEU A 725 -22.96 17.41 63.23
N GLN A 726 -22.82 16.66 62.15
CA GLN A 726 -23.92 15.84 61.63
C GLN A 726 -24.25 14.66 62.55
N LEU A 727 -23.25 14.06 63.21
CA LEU A 727 -23.47 13.06 64.25
C LEU A 727 -24.23 13.65 65.44
N PHE A 728 -23.82 14.84 65.91
CA PHE A 728 -24.51 15.54 66.99
C PHE A 728 -25.97 15.84 66.63
N TYR A 729 -26.24 16.37 65.43
CA TYR A 729 -27.61 16.65 65.00
C TYR A 729 -28.46 15.38 64.86
N ARG A 730 -27.91 14.30 64.29
CA ARG A 730 -28.60 13.00 64.22
C ARG A 730 -28.98 12.51 65.61
N ASP A 731 -28.07 12.59 66.58
CA ASP A 731 -28.31 12.08 67.94
C ASP A 731 -29.30 12.99 68.70
N CYS A 732 -29.25 14.31 68.48
CA CYS A 732 -30.28 15.25 68.95
C CYS A 732 -31.66 14.92 68.36
N GLU A 733 -31.74 14.64 67.05
CA GLU A 733 -32.99 14.29 66.39
C GLU A 733 -33.57 12.98 66.94
N GLN A 734 -32.73 11.97 67.18
CA GLN A 734 -33.15 10.73 67.84
C GLN A 734 -33.71 10.98 69.24
N ALA A 735 -33.06 11.86 70.02
CA ALA A 735 -33.55 12.25 71.34
C ALA A 735 -34.89 13.01 71.25
N GLU A 736 -35.01 13.95 70.32
CA GLU A 736 -36.25 14.73 70.10
C GLU A 736 -37.40 13.86 69.61
N ASN A 737 -37.16 12.93 68.69
CA ASN A 737 -38.16 11.97 68.23
C ASN A 737 -38.63 11.06 69.37
N TRP A 738 -37.70 10.63 70.22
CA TRP A 738 -38.03 9.85 71.42
C TRP A 738 -38.91 10.66 72.39
N MET A 739 -38.53 11.93 72.67
CA MET A 739 -39.28 12.84 73.55
C MET A 739 -40.67 13.13 72.98
N SER A 740 -40.77 13.41 71.67
CA SER A 740 -42.03 13.69 70.97
C SER A 740 -43.06 12.57 71.17
N ALA A 741 -42.62 11.31 71.08
CA ALA A 741 -43.50 10.16 71.31
C ALA A 741 -44.03 10.09 72.75
N ARG A 742 -43.26 10.56 73.76
CA ARG A 742 -43.68 10.58 75.17
C ARG A 742 -44.54 11.79 75.50
N GLU A 743 -44.21 12.96 74.96
CA GLU A 743 -45.06 14.15 75.05
C GLU A 743 -46.45 13.87 74.46
N ALA A 744 -46.52 13.21 73.29
CA ALA A 744 -47.78 12.78 72.70
C ALA A 744 -48.56 11.82 73.61
N PHE A 745 -47.87 10.90 74.29
CA PHE A 745 -48.50 10.02 75.28
C PHE A 745 -49.06 10.79 76.48
N LEU A 746 -48.30 11.75 77.03
CA LEU A 746 -48.75 12.58 78.15
C LEU A 746 -50.01 13.38 77.83
N ALA A 747 -50.12 13.87 76.60
CA ALA A 747 -51.28 14.62 76.11
C ALA A 747 -52.54 13.75 75.87
N SER A 748 -52.41 12.42 75.78
CA SER A 748 -53.45 11.54 75.21
C SER A 748 -54.47 10.92 76.19
N GLU A 749 -54.48 11.24 77.49
CA GLU A 749 -55.44 10.61 78.43
C GLU A 749 -56.12 11.61 79.37
N GLU A 750 -57.41 11.85 79.09
CA GLU A 750 -58.40 12.26 80.10
C GLU A 750 -58.56 11.12 81.11
N VAL A 751 -58.54 11.46 82.39
CA VAL A 751 -58.82 10.55 83.49
C VAL A 751 -60.28 10.12 83.35
N ASP A 752 -60.51 8.93 82.79
CA ASP A 752 -61.85 8.35 82.73
C ASP A 752 -62.34 8.19 84.18
N SER A 753 -63.35 8.98 84.54
CA SER A 753 -63.90 9.18 85.90
C SER A 753 -64.45 7.92 86.59
N LYS A 754 -64.23 6.74 86.00
CA LYS A 754 -64.66 5.44 86.50
C LYS A 754 -63.46 4.56 86.86
N GLY A 755 -62.94 4.77 88.06
CA GLY A 755 -62.54 3.70 88.99
C GLY A 755 -61.33 2.81 88.69
N ASP A 756 -61.15 2.24 87.49
CA ASP A 756 -60.40 0.97 87.36
C ASP A 756 -59.04 1.04 86.64
N ASN A 757 -58.57 2.21 86.18
CA ASN A 757 -57.34 2.32 85.38
C ASN A 757 -56.16 3.04 86.08
N VAL A 758 -56.33 3.61 87.28
CA VAL A 758 -55.28 4.41 87.95
C VAL A 758 -54.03 3.58 88.23
N GLU A 759 -54.17 2.33 88.66
CA GLU A 759 -53.04 1.44 88.97
C GLU A 759 -52.23 1.04 87.72
N ALA A 760 -52.91 0.81 86.58
CA ALA A 760 -52.24 0.52 85.32
C ALA A 760 -51.51 1.75 84.76
N LEU A 761 -52.05 2.96 84.98
CA LEU A 761 -51.38 4.21 84.63
C LEU A 761 -50.18 4.50 85.52
N ILE A 762 -50.25 4.19 86.83
CA ILE A 762 -49.10 4.27 87.74
C ILE A 762 -48.00 3.31 87.29
N LYS A 763 -48.32 2.05 86.96
CA LYS A 763 -47.34 1.09 86.45
C LYS A 763 -46.68 1.54 85.13
N LYS A 764 -47.46 2.09 84.20
CA LYS A 764 -46.90 2.70 82.97
C LYS A 764 -45.99 3.88 83.29
N HIS A 765 -46.34 4.69 84.30
CA HIS A 765 -45.50 5.79 84.79
C HIS A 765 -44.17 5.28 85.36
N GLU A 766 -44.18 4.21 86.15
CA GLU A 766 -42.95 3.57 86.64
C GLU A 766 -42.06 3.02 85.51
N ASP A 767 -42.67 2.48 84.45
CA ASP A 767 -41.93 2.06 83.26
C ASP A 767 -41.36 3.27 82.48
N PHE A 768 -42.06 4.42 82.50
CA PHE A 768 -41.49 5.68 82.00
C PHE A 768 -40.34 6.18 82.86
N ASP A 769 -40.42 6.13 84.18
CA ASP A 769 -39.32 6.53 85.08
C ASP A 769 -38.04 5.73 84.77
N LYS A 770 -38.16 4.41 84.52
CA LYS A 770 -37.02 3.58 84.09
C LYS A 770 -36.45 4.03 82.73
N ALA A 771 -37.33 4.34 81.77
CA ALA A 771 -36.91 4.80 80.45
C ALA A 771 -36.29 6.20 80.49
N ILE A 772 -36.79 7.08 81.37
CA ILE A 772 -36.24 8.42 81.62
C ILE A 772 -34.81 8.31 82.15
N ASN A 773 -34.55 7.44 83.13
CA ASN A 773 -33.19 7.26 83.66
C ASN A 773 -32.19 6.84 82.57
N ALA A 774 -32.57 5.93 81.67
CA ALA A 774 -31.71 5.50 80.56
C ALA A 774 -31.52 6.61 79.50
N HIS A 775 -32.50 7.47 79.30
CA HIS A 775 -32.39 8.60 78.38
C HIS A 775 -31.72 9.83 79.02
N GLU A 776 -31.74 9.98 80.34
CA GLU A 776 -31.00 11.01 81.07
C GLU A 776 -29.50 10.91 80.77
N GLU A 777 -28.95 9.69 80.78
CA GLU A 777 -27.54 9.46 80.41
C GLU A 777 -27.25 9.87 78.96
N LYS A 778 -28.18 9.60 78.03
CA LYS A 778 -28.04 9.99 76.61
C LYS A 778 -28.12 11.50 76.42
N ILE A 779 -29.03 12.17 77.12
CA ILE A 779 -29.14 13.64 77.08
C ILE A 779 -27.90 14.29 77.71
N ALA A 780 -27.38 13.73 78.82
CA ALA A 780 -26.13 14.19 79.43
C ALA A 780 -24.91 13.97 78.50
N ALA A 781 -24.87 12.84 77.77
CA ALA A 781 -23.85 12.59 76.76
C ALA A 781 -23.94 13.60 75.60
N LEU A 782 -25.13 13.91 75.11
CA LEU A 782 -25.35 14.95 74.09
C LEU A 782 -24.87 16.33 74.57
N GLN A 783 -25.17 16.70 75.82
CA GLN A 783 -24.69 17.94 76.42
C GLN A 783 -23.15 17.95 76.50
N THR A 784 -22.55 16.86 76.97
CA THR A 784 -21.10 16.73 77.10
C THR A 784 -20.41 16.82 75.74
N LEU A 785 -20.97 16.15 74.72
CA LEU A 785 -20.47 16.22 73.35
C LEU A 785 -20.53 17.66 72.81
N ALA A 786 -21.67 18.34 72.95
CA ALA A 786 -21.79 19.73 72.55
C ALA A 786 -20.80 20.66 73.28
N ASP A 787 -20.61 20.48 74.59
CA ASP A 787 -19.61 21.22 75.37
C ASP A 787 -18.18 20.97 74.87
N GLN A 788 -17.84 19.72 74.56
CA GLN A 788 -16.54 19.35 73.99
C GLN A 788 -16.32 20.00 72.62
N LEU A 789 -17.31 19.94 71.73
CA LEU A 789 -17.22 20.55 70.39
C LEU A 789 -17.02 22.07 70.50
N MET A 790 -17.79 22.74 71.36
CA MET A 790 -17.61 24.19 71.55
C MET A 790 -16.26 24.55 72.18
N ALA A 791 -15.77 23.74 73.13
CA ALA A 791 -14.45 23.94 73.76
C ALA A 791 -13.30 23.71 72.77
N ALA A 792 -13.50 22.85 71.77
CA ALA A 792 -12.57 22.62 70.66
C ALA A 792 -12.66 23.69 69.55
N GLU A 793 -13.36 24.81 69.81
CA GLU A 793 -13.56 25.92 68.86
C GLU A 793 -14.17 25.47 67.52
N HIS A 794 -15.09 24.51 67.57
CA HIS A 794 -15.79 24.00 66.39
C HIS A 794 -16.47 25.12 65.59
N TYR A 795 -16.36 25.10 64.24
CA TYR A 795 -16.84 26.20 63.39
C TYR A 795 -18.34 26.52 63.57
N ALA A 796 -19.16 25.51 63.89
CA ALA A 796 -20.59 25.63 64.17
C ALA A 796 -20.94 25.75 65.68
N SER A 797 -20.03 26.25 66.53
CA SER A 797 -20.22 26.35 67.99
C SER A 797 -21.54 27.04 68.40
N ALA A 798 -21.89 28.16 67.77
CA ALA A 798 -23.13 28.88 68.10
C ALA A 798 -24.43 28.10 67.75
N PRO A 799 -24.58 27.53 66.54
CA PRO A 799 -25.67 26.60 66.24
C PRO A 799 -25.75 25.37 67.17
N ILE A 800 -24.60 24.77 67.50
CA ILE A 800 -24.52 23.62 68.43
C ILE A 800 -25.09 24.01 69.80
N ASP A 801 -24.66 25.16 70.35
CA ASP A 801 -25.17 25.66 71.63
C ASP A 801 -26.69 25.86 71.63
N ALA A 802 -27.21 26.48 70.56
CA ALA A 802 -28.64 26.72 70.41
C ALA A 802 -29.44 25.41 70.37
N LYS A 803 -28.98 24.41 69.60
CA LYS A 803 -29.64 23.10 69.50
C LYS A 803 -29.55 22.33 70.82
N ARG A 804 -28.40 22.36 71.49
CA ARG A 804 -28.22 21.77 72.83
C ARG A 804 -29.22 22.35 73.82
N LYS A 805 -29.34 23.68 73.90
CA LYS A 805 -30.30 24.35 74.80
C LYS A 805 -31.73 23.93 74.49
N GLN A 806 -32.11 23.88 73.21
CA GLN A 806 -33.43 23.41 72.79
C GLN A 806 -33.74 21.99 73.30
N VAL A 807 -32.82 21.04 73.11
CA VAL A 807 -32.99 19.65 73.55
C VAL A 807 -33.06 19.57 75.08
N LEU A 808 -32.21 20.29 75.80
CA LEU A 808 -32.18 20.30 77.27
C LEU A 808 -33.43 20.92 77.88
N ASP A 809 -33.92 22.03 77.34
CA ASP A 809 -35.13 22.69 77.82
C ASP A 809 -36.36 21.81 77.56
N ARG A 810 -36.46 21.19 76.37
CA ARG A 810 -37.52 20.22 76.07
C ARG A 810 -37.47 19.02 77.01
N TRP A 811 -36.28 18.48 77.29
CA TRP A 811 -36.08 17.40 78.25
C TRP A 811 -36.52 17.79 79.67
N ARG A 812 -36.19 19.01 80.13
CA ARG A 812 -36.61 19.53 81.43
C ARG A 812 -38.13 19.59 81.53
N HIS A 813 -38.80 20.16 80.52
CA HIS A 813 -40.26 20.26 80.49
C HIS A 813 -40.95 18.89 80.45
N LEU A 814 -40.41 17.92 79.70
CA LEU A 814 -40.94 16.56 79.70
C LEU A 814 -40.85 15.92 81.11
N LYS A 815 -39.74 16.10 81.82
CA LYS A 815 -39.58 15.62 83.21
C LYS A 815 -40.56 16.30 84.16
N GLU A 816 -40.71 17.62 84.06
CA GLU A 816 -41.69 18.38 84.85
C GLU A 816 -43.12 17.88 84.62
N ALA A 817 -43.52 17.68 83.36
CA ALA A 817 -44.84 17.16 83.00
C ALA A 817 -45.08 15.73 83.50
N LEU A 818 -44.04 14.87 83.50
CA LEU A 818 -44.11 13.53 84.08
C LEU A 818 -44.27 13.57 85.60
N ILE A 819 -43.54 14.44 86.30
CA ILE A 819 -43.65 14.63 87.75
C ILE A 819 -45.06 15.12 88.11
N GLU A 820 -45.58 16.09 87.37
CA GLU A 820 -46.94 16.60 87.57
C GLU A 820 -47.98 15.49 87.36
N LYS A 821 -47.86 14.69 86.29
CA LYS A 821 -48.76 13.54 86.05
C LYS A 821 -48.70 12.51 87.17
N ARG A 822 -47.51 12.24 87.73
CA ARG A 822 -47.34 11.34 88.89
C ARG A 822 -48.04 11.88 90.14
N SER A 823 -47.90 13.18 90.41
CA SER A 823 -48.58 13.84 91.53
C SER A 823 -50.10 13.67 91.41
N LYS A 824 -50.66 14.01 90.24
CA LYS A 824 -52.11 13.89 89.97
C LYS A 824 -52.61 12.45 90.06
N LEU A 825 -51.83 11.47 89.57
CA LEU A 825 -52.17 10.05 89.72
C LEU A 825 -52.16 9.61 91.19
N GLY A 826 -51.18 10.07 91.98
CA GLY A 826 -51.11 9.81 93.43
C GLY A 826 -52.25 10.45 94.22
N GLU A 827 -52.64 11.69 93.88
CA GLU A 827 -53.83 12.36 94.43
C GLU A 827 -55.10 11.56 94.12
N SER A 828 -55.27 11.14 92.86
CA SER A 828 -56.39 10.29 92.45
C SER A 828 -56.42 8.94 93.17
N GLN A 829 -55.26 8.32 93.43
CA GLN A 829 -55.16 7.08 94.20
C GLN A 829 -55.59 7.29 95.66
N THR A 830 -55.15 8.39 96.28
CA THR A 830 -55.48 8.73 97.67
C THR A 830 -56.98 9.05 97.83
N LEU A 831 -57.57 9.76 96.86
CA LEU A 831 -59.01 10.05 96.82
C LEU A 831 -59.85 8.77 96.65
N GLN A 832 -59.42 7.82 95.81
CA GLN A 832 -60.07 6.52 95.68
C GLN A 832 -60.00 5.71 96.99
N GLN A 833 -58.86 5.72 97.68
CA GLN A 833 -58.71 5.03 98.96
C GLN A 833 -59.62 5.63 100.04
N PHE A 834 -59.66 6.96 100.17
CA PHE A 834 -60.59 7.64 101.08
C PHE A 834 -62.05 7.27 100.77
N SER A 835 -62.44 7.28 99.49
CA SER A 835 -63.82 6.96 99.09
C SER A 835 -64.22 5.56 99.55
N ARG A 836 -63.32 4.56 99.38
CA ARG A 836 -63.54 3.18 99.86
C ARG A 836 -63.64 3.10 101.38
N ASP A 837 -62.75 3.78 102.11
CA ASP A 837 -62.73 3.76 103.58
C ASP A 837 -63.96 4.49 104.17
N ALA A 838 -64.42 5.57 103.52
CA ALA A 838 -65.64 6.29 103.86
C ALA A 838 -66.89 5.45 103.61
N ASP A 839 -66.98 4.77 102.46
CA ASP A 839 -68.06 3.80 102.15
C ASP A 839 -68.14 2.71 103.23
N GLU A 840 -67.00 2.18 103.68
CA GLU A 840 -66.97 1.13 104.71
C GLU A 840 -67.47 1.66 106.07
N MET A 841 -67.06 2.86 106.48
CA MET A 841 -67.46 3.45 107.76
C MET A 841 -68.91 3.92 107.81
N GLU A 842 -69.42 4.52 106.73
CA GLU A 842 -70.85 4.88 106.65
C GLU A 842 -71.74 3.64 106.81
N ASN A 843 -71.39 2.54 106.15
CA ASN A 843 -72.13 1.28 106.28
C ASN A 843 -72.05 0.71 107.70
N TRP A 844 -70.88 0.78 108.36
CA TRP A 844 -70.71 0.31 109.73
C TRP A 844 -71.49 1.15 110.76
N ILE A 845 -71.46 2.49 110.66
CA ILE A 845 -72.20 3.38 111.56
C ILE A 845 -73.71 3.13 111.44
N ALA A 846 -74.22 2.97 110.21
CA ALA A 846 -75.63 2.68 109.96
C ALA A 846 -76.08 1.38 110.66
N GLU A 847 -75.28 0.31 110.62
CA GLU A 847 -75.55 -0.95 111.32
C GLU A 847 -75.66 -0.75 112.84
N LYS A 848 -74.72 0.00 113.44
CA LYS A 848 -74.69 0.21 114.91
C LYS A 848 -75.80 1.12 115.41
N LEU A 849 -76.22 2.12 114.61
CA LEU A 849 -77.31 3.03 114.96
C LEU A 849 -78.65 2.30 115.14
N GLN A 850 -78.85 1.22 114.40
CA GLN A 850 -80.03 0.36 114.55
C GLN A 850 -80.09 -0.28 115.95
N LEU A 851 -78.95 -0.69 116.53
CA LEU A 851 -78.89 -1.33 117.85
C LEU A 851 -79.04 -0.33 119.01
N ALA A 852 -78.53 0.89 118.84
CA ALA A 852 -78.55 1.92 119.88
C ALA A 852 -79.97 2.46 120.17
N THR A 853 -80.88 2.41 119.19
CA THR A 853 -82.23 3.01 119.26
C THR A 853 -83.31 2.09 119.88
N GLU A 854 -82.98 0.84 120.20
CA GLU A 854 -83.93 -0.12 120.78
C GLU A 854 -84.28 0.20 122.26
N GLU A 855 -85.58 0.34 122.59
CA GLU A 855 -86.09 0.70 123.94
C GLU A 855 -86.22 -0.49 124.93
N SER A 856 -85.23 -1.38 124.98
CA SER A 856 -85.29 -2.64 125.75
C SER A 856 -85.37 -2.49 127.29
N TYR A 857 -85.24 -1.27 127.81
CA TYR A 857 -85.19 -0.92 129.25
C TYR A 857 -86.55 -0.77 129.93
N LYS A 858 -87.66 -0.75 129.18
CA LYS A 858 -89.04 -0.64 129.73
C LYS A 858 -89.62 -1.94 130.29
N ASP A 859 -88.95 -3.07 130.07
CA ASP A 859 -89.38 -4.41 130.51
C ASP A 859 -88.63 -4.83 131.80
N PRO A 860 -89.33 -5.05 132.94
CA PRO A 860 -88.73 -5.35 134.25
C PRO A 860 -87.95 -6.68 134.33
N ALA A 861 -88.11 -7.58 133.36
CA ALA A 861 -87.40 -8.85 133.37
C ALA A 861 -85.92 -8.69 132.97
N ASN A 862 -85.00 -9.25 133.77
CA ASN A 862 -83.57 -9.32 133.47
C ASN A 862 -82.84 -7.98 133.19
N ILE A 863 -83.24 -6.88 133.84
CA ILE A 863 -82.61 -5.55 133.75
C ILE A 863 -81.06 -5.60 133.88
N GLN A 864 -80.52 -6.45 134.78
CA GLN A 864 -79.07 -6.59 134.99
C GLN A 864 -78.32 -7.13 133.76
N SER A 865 -78.88 -8.12 133.06
CA SER A 865 -78.24 -8.69 131.86
C SER A 865 -78.28 -7.70 130.69
N LYS A 866 -79.37 -6.91 130.59
CA LYS A 866 -79.51 -5.86 129.57
C LYS A 866 -78.48 -4.73 129.78
N HIS A 867 -78.23 -4.33 131.03
CA HIS A 867 -77.18 -3.35 131.35
C HIS A 867 -75.77 -3.86 130.97
N GLN A 868 -75.43 -5.12 131.26
CA GLN A 868 -74.11 -5.68 130.90
C GLN A 868 -73.88 -5.78 129.38
N LYS A 869 -74.90 -6.16 128.59
CA LYS A 869 -74.78 -6.20 127.13
C LYS A 869 -74.56 -4.80 126.52
N HIS A 870 -75.25 -3.79 127.05
CA HIS A 870 -75.06 -2.40 126.61
C HIS A 870 -73.65 -1.88 126.92
N GLN A 871 -73.07 -2.30 128.05
CA GLN A 871 -71.69 -1.98 128.39
C GLN A 871 -70.66 -2.59 127.41
N ALA A 872 -70.93 -3.77 126.85
CA ALA A 872 -70.10 -4.37 125.80
C ALA A 872 -70.22 -3.63 124.46
N PHE A 873 -71.43 -3.16 124.13
CA PHE A 873 -71.67 -2.32 122.94
C PHE A 873 -70.91 -0.98 123.03
N GLU A 874 -70.93 -0.32 124.19
CA GLU A 874 -70.14 0.90 124.43
C GLU A 874 -68.63 0.69 124.23
N ALA A 875 -68.10 -0.48 124.60
CA ALA A 875 -66.69 -0.83 124.37
C ALA A 875 -66.35 -1.05 122.88
N GLU A 876 -67.28 -1.62 122.10
CA GLU A 876 -67.12 -1.78 120.64
C GLU A 876 -67.09 -0.43 119.92
N LEU A 877 -67.95 0.52 120.32
CA LEU A 877 -67.90 1.89 119.81
C LEU A 877 -66.56 2.56 120.16
N ALA A 878 -66.10 2.43 121.40
CA ALA A 878 -64.83 3.02 121.82
C ALA A 878 -63.64 2.48 121.00
N ALA A 879 -63.63 1.17 120.67
CA ALA A 879 -62.57 0.56 119.87
C ALA A 879 -62.54 1.02 118.40
N ASN A 880 -63.68 1.45 117.85
CA ASN A 880 -63.79 1.92 116.46
C ASN A 880 -63.76 3.45 116.33
N ALA A 881 -63.74 4.18 117.45
CA ALA A 881 -63.67 5.64 117.45
C ALA A 881 -62.43 6.16 116.70
N ASP A 882 -61.27 5.53 116.92
CA ASP A 882 -60.01 5.90 116.25
C ASP A 882 -60.09 5.70 114.73
N ARG A 883 -60.85 4.69 114.26
CA ARG A 883 -61.01 4.40 112.84
C ARG A 883 -61.87 5.45 112.14
N ILE A 884 -62.96 5.88 112.78
CA ILE A 884 -63.79 7.00 112.30
C ILE A 884 -62.98 8.30 112.29
N GLN A 885 -62.22 8.57 113.37
CA GLN A 885 -61.33 9.72 113.42
C GLN A 885 -60.25 9.67 112.32
N SER A 886 -59.73 8.48 112.00
CA SER A 886 -58.77 8.31 110.90
C SER A 886 -59.38 8.63 109.53
N VAL A 887 -60.60 8.17 109.24
CA VAL A 887 -61.31 8.49 107.98
C VAL A 887 -61.64 9.98 107.91
N LEU A 888 -62.11 10.57 109.01
CA LEU A 888 -62.38 12.00 109.09
C LEU A 888 -61.10 12.84 108.89
N ALA A 889 -60.01 12.46 109.55
CA ALA A 889 -58.72 13.10 109.41
C ALA A 889 -58.16 12.93 107.99
N MET A 890 -58.33 11.76 107.36
CA MET A 890 -57.88 11.51 106.00
C MET A 890 -58.64 12.36 104.98
N GLY A 891 -59.97 12.45 105.07
CA GLY A 891 -60.74 13.33 104.21
C GLY A 891 -60.46 14.82 104.46
N GLN A 892 -60.29 15.22 105.72
CA GLN A 892 -59.90 16.60 106.04
C GLN A 892 -58.52 16.93 105.47
N ASN A 893 -57.57 15.99 105.54
CA ASN A 893 -56.24 16.15 104.95
C ASN A 893 -56.30 16.30 103.43
N LEU A 894 -57.19 15.56 102.75
CA LEU A 894 -57.44 15.71 101.32
C LEU A 894 -57.97 17.11 100.96
N ILE A 895 -58.82 17.69 101.81
CA ILE A 895 -59.32 19.07 101.63
C ILE A 895 -58.22 20.10 101.91
N ASP A 896 -57.54 20.00 103.05
CA ASP A 896 -56.50 20.94 103.49
C ASP A 896 -55.33 21.01 102.51
N LYS A 897 -55.03 19.89 101.84
CA LYS A 897 -53.99 19.82 100.80
C LYS A 897 -54.50 20.07 99.39
N HIS A 898 -55.80 20.36 99.21
CA HIS A 898 -56.44 20.54 97.90
C HIS A 898 -56.27 19.34 96.94
N GLN A 899 -56.28 18.11 97.48
CA GLN A 899 -56.05 16.85 96.75
C GLN A 899 -57.36 16.11 96.41
N CYS A 900 -58.48 16.82 96.27
CA CYS A 900 -59.78 16.21 96.00
C CYS A 900 -60.14 16.20 94.50
N ALA A 901 -59.20 16.54 93.61
CA ALA A 901 -59.40 16.59 92.16
C ALA A 901 -60.66 17.39 91.75
N GLY A 902 -60.95 18.52 92.42
CA GLY A 902 -62.14 19.34 92.17
C GLY A 902 -63.43 18.85 92.85
N SER A 903 -63.36 17.79 93.66
CA SER A 903 -64.48 17.21 94.41
C SER A 903 -64.46 17.58 95.90
N GLU A 904 -63.84 18.70 96.27
CA GLU A 904 -63.68 19.16 97.67
C GLU A 904 -65.03 19.26 98.39
N GLU A 905 -66.05 19.81 97.72
CA GLU A 905 -67.40 19.96 98.28
C GLU A 905 -68.07 18.60 98.54
N ALA A 906 -67.83 17.61 97.67
CA ALA A 906 -68.35 16.26 97.83
C ALA A 906 -67.68 15.54 99.01
N VAL A 907 -66.34 15.65 99.14
CA VAL A 907 -65.59 15.11 100.28
C VAL A 907 -66.05 15.77 101.58
N GLN A 908 -66.22 17.10 101.59
CA GLN A 908 -66.66 17.84 102.78
C GLN A 908 -68.07 17.47 103.22
N THR A 909 -69.00 17.34 102.26
CA THR A 909 -70.38 16.89 102.54
C THR A 909 -70.37 15.49 103.17
N ARG A 910 -69.50 14.61 102.67
CA ARG A 910 -69.38 13.24 103.17
C ARG A 910 -68.79 13.17 104.57
N LEU A 911 -67.77 13.97 104.86
CA LEU A 911 -67.19 14.09 106.21
C LEU A 911 -68.20 14.57 107.23
N ALA A 912 -68.99 15.60 106.89
CA ALA A 912 -70.04 16.11 107.76
C ALA A 912 -71.09 15.03 108.06
N SER A 913 -71.52 14.29 107.03
CA SER A 913 -72.45 13.16 107.18
C SER A 913 -71.91 12.09 108.15
N ILE A 914 -70.66 11.65 107.99
CA ILE A 914 -70.04 10.65 108.87
C ILE A 914 -69.94 11.16 110.32
N ALA A 915 -69.52 12.42 110.50
CA ALA A 915 -69.40 13.03 111.82
C ALA A 915 -70.76 13.14 112.54
N ASP A 916 -71.79 13.62 111.84
CA ASP A 916 -73.15 13.75 112.37
C ASP A 916 -73.75 12.39 112.74
N GLN A 917 -73.56 11.37 111.89
CA GLN A 917 -74.05 10.01 112.16
C GLN A 917 -73.35 9.39 113.39
N TRP A 918 -72.05 9.63 113.56
CA TRP A 918 -71.28 9.18 114.72
C TRP A 918 -71.71 9.87 116.02
N GLU A 919 -71.90 11.18 115.99
CA GLU A 919 -72.39 11.94 117.16
C GLU A 919 -73.80 11.48 117.57
N PHE A 920 -74.69 11.29 116.60
CA PHE A 920 -76.03 10.78 116.89
C PHE A 920 -76.03 9.38 117.49
N LEU A 921 -75.17 8.48 116.99
CA LEU A 921 -74.97 7.13 117.53
C LEU A 921 -74.50 7.16 119.00
N THR A 922 -73.52 8.00 119.32
CA THR A 922 -72.99 8.13 120.69
C THR A 922 -74.02 8.73 121.66
N GLN A 923 -74.81 9.71 121.24
CA GLN A 923 -75.89 10.29 122.05
C GLN A 923 -76.95 9.25 122.42
N LYS A 924 -77.46 8.49 121.44
CA LYS A 924 -78.51 7.47 121.68
C LYS A 924 -78.03 6.36 122.62
N THR A 925 -76.77 5.97 122.47
CA THR A 925 -76.13 4.98 123.34
C THR A 925 -76.09 5.47 124.80
N THR A 926 -75.79 6.75 125.02
CA THR A 926 -75.70 7.36 126.36
C THR A 926 -77.08 7.46 127.04
N GLU A 927 -78.12 7.85 126.30
CA GLU A 927 -79.51 7.92 126.81
C GLU A 927 -80.01 6.56 127.31
N LYS A 928 -79.70 5.48 126.58
CA LYS A 928 -80.07 4.10 126.94
C LYS A 928 -79.38 3.63 128.23
N SER A 929 -78.15 4.07 128.47
CA SER A 929 -77.35 3.75 129.66
C SER A 929 -77.96 4.34 130.95
N LEU A 930 -78.41 5.60 130.92
CA LEU A 930 -79.02 6.28 132.07
C LEU A 930 -80.32 5.58 132.52
N LYS A 931 -81.21 5.28 131.57
CA LYS A 931 -82.52 4.67 131.87
C LYS A 931 -82.41 3.26 132.46
N LEU A 932 -81.39 2.47 132.05
CA LEU A 932 -81.14 1.14 132.61
C LEU A 932 -80.65 1.18 134.07
N LYS A 933 -79.95 2.24 134.50
CA LYS A 933 -79.44 2.37 135.88
C LYS A 933 -80.55 2.68 136.90
N GLU A 934 -81.51 3.52 136.55
CA GLU A 934 -82.60 3.92 137.45
C GLU A 934 -83.55 2.77 137.77
N ALA A 935 -83.94 1.98 136.76
CA ALA A 935 -84.79 0.80 136.92
C ALA A 935 -84.19 -0.25 137.90
N ASN A 936 -82.86 -0.30 138.04
CA ASN A 936 -82.20 -1.26 138.94
C ASN A 936 -82.34 -0.87 140.42
N LYS A 937 -82.40 0.43 140.76
CA LYS A 937 -82.46 0.91 142.16
C LYS A 937 -83.78 0.57 142.85
N GLN A 938 -84.91 0.79 142.19
CA GLN A 938 -86.26 0.56 142.74
C GLN A 938 -86.48 -0.89 143.23
N ARG A 939 -85.93 -1.87 142.51
CA ARG A 939 -86.07 -3.30 142.84
C ARG A 939 -85.53 -3.63 144.24
N THR A 940 -84.46 -2.97 144.66
CA THR A 940 -83.74 -3.24 145.91
C THR A 940 -84.53 -2.84 147.16
N TYR A 941 -85.22 -1.69 147.13
CA TYR A 941 -86.00 -1.17 148.26
C TYR A 941 -87.20 -2.05 148.62
N VAL A 942 -87.92 -2.56 147.61
CA VAL A 942 -89.12 -3.38 147.82
C VAL A 942 -88.81 -4.69 148.55
N ALA A 943 -87.60 -5.23 148.40
CA ALA A 943 -87.16 -6.42 149.11
C ALA A 943 -86.96 -6.16 150.61
N ALA A 944 -86.32 -5.04 150.98
CA ALA A 944 -85.97 -4.72 152.37
C ALA A 944 -87.19 -4.51 153.28
N VAL A 945 -88.28 -3.90 152.76
CA VAL A 945 -89.51 -3.65 153.54
C VAL A 945 -90.20 -4.95 153.97
N LYS A 946 -90.14 -6.01 153.15
CA LYS A 946 -90.79 -7.30 153.44
C LYS A 946 -90.16 -8.03 154.63
N ASP A 947 -88.84 -7.94 154.79
CA ASP A 947 -88.12 -8.64 155.85
C ASP A 947 -88.40 -8.05 157.24
N LEU A 948 -88.52 -6.72 157.34
CA LEU A 948 -88.76 -6.02 158.62
C LEU A 948 -90.17 -6.27 159.18
N ASP A 949 -91.18 -6.38 158.32
CA ASP A 949 -92.58 -6.57 158.74
C ASP A 949 -92.80 -7.95 159.37
N PHE A 950 -92.06 -8.96 158.92
CA PHE A 950 -92.05 -10.30 159.49
C PHE A 950 -91.45 -10.32 160.90
N TRP A 951 -90.28 -9.70 161.09
CA TRP A 951 -89.59 -9.66 162.37
C TRP A 951 -90.42 -8.99 163.49
N LEU A 952 -91.08 -7.87 163.19
CA LEU A 952 -91.94 -7.15 164.17
C LEU A 952 -93.07 -8.02 164.73
N GLY A 953 -93.60 -8.97 163.95
CA GLY A 953 -94.67 -9.88 164.38
C GLY A 953 -94.25 -10.91 165.43
N GLU A 954 -93.01 -11.41 165.38
CA GLU A 954 -92.54 -12.42 166.34
C GLU A 954 -92.31 -11.82 167.74
N VAL A 955 -91.76 -10.61 167.80
CA VAL A 955 -91.39 -9.97 169.08
C VAL A 955 -92.62 -9.53 169.88
N GLU A 956 -93.67 -9.02 169.22
CA GLU A 956 -94.95 -8.64 169.87
C GLU A 956 -95.57 -9.83 170.63
N SER A 957 -95.47 -11.05 170.07
CA SER A 957 -96.02 -12.27 170.68
C SER A 957 -95.28 -12.68 171.96
N LEU A 958 -93.97 -12.47 172.05
CA LEU A 958 -93.18 -12.93 173.20
C LEU A 958 -93.41 -12.07 174.47
N LEU A 959 -93.74 -10.80 174.29
CA LEU A 959 -93.79 -9.83 175.39
C LEU A 959 -95.09 -9.88 176.24
N THR A 960 -96.15 -10.53 175.79
CA THR A 960 -97.49 -10.50 176.44
C THR A 960 -97.77 -11.52 177.55
N SER A 961 -96.86 -12.44 177.87
CA SER A 961 -97.08 -13.51 178.86
C SER A 961 -97.09 -13.02 180.34
N GLU A 962 -98.05 -13.51 181.14
CA GLU A 962 -98.32 -13.06 182.52
C GLU A 962 -97.57 -13.82 183.66
N ASP A 963 -96.81 -14.87 183.33
CA ASP A 963 -96.10 -15.69 184.33
C ASP A 963 -95.00 -14.88 185.06
N SER A 964 -95.11 -14.82 186.39
CA SER A 964 -94.20 -14.10 187.27
C SER A 964 -93.45 -15.01 188.26
N GLY A 965 -93.43 -16.33 188.05
CA GLY A 965 -92.64 -17.30 188.84
C GLY A 965 -93.21 -17.64 190.23
N LYS A 966 -93.02 -18.90 190.65
CA LYS A 966 -93.63 -19.47 191.87
C LYS A 966 -92.64 -19.60 193.04
N ASP A 967 -91.36 -19.44 192.76
CA ASP A 967 -90.26 -19.47 193.71
C ASP A 967 -89.11 -18.59 193.20
N LEU A 968 -88.11 -18.33 194.05
CA LEU A 968 -86.99 -17.46 193.70
C LEU A 968 -86.23 -17.93 192.44
N ALA A 969 -86.09 -19.24 192.24
CA ALA A 969 -85.35 -19.79 191.10
C ALA A 969 -86.08 -19.57 189.76
N SER A 970 -87.40 -19.72 189.74
CA SER A 970 -88.22 -19.52 188.53
C SER A 970 -88.28 -18.06 188.09
N VAL A 971 -88.37 -17.10 189.04
CA VAL A 971 -88.35 -15.67 188.72
C VAL A 971 -87.00 -15.24 188.13
N GLN A 972 -85.90 -15.66 188.72
CA GLN A 972 -84.56 -15.32 188.23
C GLN A 972 -84.32 -15.83 186.80
N ASN A 973 -84.91 -16.97 186.43
CA ASN A 973 -84.78 -17.54 185.09
C ASN A 973 -85.63 -16.79 184.05
N LEU A 974 -86.84 -16.36 184.41
CA LEU A 974 -87.70 -15.53 183.55
C LEU A 974 -87.07 -14.16 183.29
N ASN A 975 -86.40 -13.57 184.28
CA ASN A 975 -85.72 -12.29 184.13
C ASN A 975 -84.55 -12.37 183.13
N LYS A 976 -83.77 -13.47 183.16
CA LYS A 976 -82.72 -13.73 182.14
C LYS A 976 -83.30 -13.88 180.73
N LYS A 977 -84.46 -14.51 180.58
CA LYS A 977 -85.12 -14.63 179.25
C LYS A 977 -85.62 -13.29 178.73
N HIS A 978 -86.13 -12.41 179.58
CA HIS A 978 -86.58 -11.08 179.17
C HIS A 978 -85.43 -10.20 178.67
N GLN A 979 -84.28 -10.24 179.35
CA GLN A 979 -83.07 -9.50 178.93
C GLN A 979 -82.61 -9.86 177.50
N LEU A 980 -82.83 -11.09 177.04
CA LEU A 980 -82.50 -11.50 175.67
C LEU A 980 -83.43 -10.86 174.62
N VAL A 981 -84.71 -10.68 174.94
CA VAL A 981 -85.68 -10.05 174.03
C VAL A 981 -85.40 -8.54 173.90
N GLU A 982 -85.05 -7.87 174.99
CA GLU A 982 -84.66 -6.45 174.93
C GLU A 982 -83.40 -6.20 174.09
N ALA A 983 -82.44 -7.13 174.12
CA ALA A 983 -81.24 -7.05 173.28
C ALA A 983 -81.57 -7.20 171.78
N ASP A 984 -82.50 -8.08 171.41
CA ASP A 984 -82.91 -8.27 170.01
C ASP A 984 -83.69 -7.06 169.45
N ILE A 985 -84.53 -6.43 170.28
CA ILE A 985 -85.21 -5.18 169.93
C ILE A 985 -84.18 -4.08 169.63
N HIS A 986 -83.13 -3.94 170.45
CA HIS A 986 -82.10 -2.93 170.23
C HIS A 986 -81.28 -3.18 168.95
N ALA A 987 -81.02 -4.44 168.57
CA ALA A 987 -80.21 -4.77 167.40
C ALA A 987 -80.87 -4.37 166.06
N HIS A 988 -82.20 -4.19 166.03
CA HIS A 988 -82.94 -3.87 164.81
C HIS A 988 -83.16 -2.37 164.57
N ASP A 989 -82.66 -1.50 165.46
CA ASP A 989 -82.79 -0.04 165.35
C ASP A 989 -82.15 0.53 164.08
N ASP A 990 -80.96 0.04 163.72
CA ASP A 990 -80.22 0.52 162.53
C ASP A 990 -80.84 0.05 161.21
N ARG A 991 -81.46 -1.14 161.19
CA ARG A 991 -82.17 -1.65 160.02
C ARG A 991 -83.44 -0.84 159.70
N ILE A 992 -84.13 -0.36 160.73
CA ILE A 992 -85.27 0.55 160.58
C ILE A 992 -84.79 1.90 160.01
N LYS A 993 -83.64 2.43 160.47
CA LYS A 993 -83.05 3.67 159.93
C LYS A 993 -82.64 3.55 158.45
N ASP A 994 -82.00 2.45 158.05
CA ASP A 994 -81.56 2.25 156.66
C ASP A 994 -82.74 2.15 155.68
N MET A 995 -83.79 1.42 156.06
CA MET A 995 -85.03 1.36 155.28
C MET A 995 -85.67 2.76 155.14
N ASN A 996 -85.65 3.59 156.18
CA ASN A 996 -86.14 4.97 156.11
C ASN A 996 -85.31 5.82 155.11
N ALA A 997 -83.98 5.69 155.11
CA ALA A 997 -83.11 6.42 154.18
C ALA A 997 -83.29 5.98 152.70
N GLN A 998 -83.46 4.68 152.45
CA GLN A 998 -83.77 4.18 151.10
C GLN A 998 -85.14 4.66 150.60
N ALA A 999 -86.13 4.77 151.49
CA ALA A 999 -87.42 5.37 151.17
C ALA A 999 -87.26 6.85 150.78
N ASP A 1000 -86.49 7.64 151.53
CA ASP A 1000 -86.26 9.06 151.26
C ASP A 1000 -85.58 9.27 149.89
N SER A 1001 -84.57 8.47 149.54
CA SER A 1001 -83.90 8.56 148.23
C SER A 1001 -84.82 8.24 147.04
N LEU A 1002 -85.75 7.29 147.20
CA LEU A 1002 -86.72 6.97 146.16
C LEU A 1002 -87.83 8.03 146.05
N ILE A 1003 -88.23 8.64 147.18
CA ILE A 1003 -89.20 9.74 147.20
C ILE A 1003 -88.62 10.99 146.53
N GLU A 1004 -87.37 11.37 146.81
CA GLU A 1004 -86.71 12.52 146.16
C GLU A 1004 -86.61 12.37 144.64
N SER A 1005 -86.51 11.14 144.12
CA SER A 1005 -86.41 10.90 142.67
C SER A 1005 -87.69 11.20 141.89
N GLY A 1006 -88.86 11.19 142.55
CA GLY A 1006 -90.17 11.48 141.95
C GLY A 1006 -90.65 10.52 140.83
N GLN A 1007 -89.88 9.49 140.48
CA GLN A 1007 -90.16 8.57 139.37
C GLN A 1007 -91.06 7.37 139.73
N PHE A 1008 -91.34 7.14 141.01
CA PHE A 1008 -92.08 5.97 141.52
C PHE A 1008 -93.21 6.36 142.50
N ASP A 1009 -94.11 5.43 142.83
CA ASP A 1009 -95.28 5.68 143.69
C ASP A 1009 -94.89 6.03 145.14
N THR A 1010 -94.73 7.33 145.39
CA THR A 1010 -94.30 7.90 146.67
C THR A 1010 -95.31 7.66 147.79
N ALA A 1011 -96.61 7.58 147.48
CA ALA A 1011 -97.66 7.35 148.47
C ALA A 1011 -97.54 5.94 149.08
N SER A 1012 -97.35 4.91 148.24
CA SER A 1012 -97.20 3.53 148.69
C SER A 1012 -95.92 3.30 149.51
N ILE A 1013 -94.83 3.99 149.16
CA ILE A 1013 -93.54 3.94 149.86
C ILE A 1013 -93.68 4.54 151.28
N GLN A 1014 -94.41 5.64 151.43
CA GLN A 1014 -94.57 6.36 152.69
C GLN A 1014 -95.52 5.65 153.68
N GLU A 1015 -96.59 5.02 153.18
CA GLU A 1015 -97.53 4.24 154.00
C GLU A 1015 -96.84 3.06 154.71
N LYS A 1016 -96.04 2.27 153.98
CA LYS A 1016 -95.30 1.13 154.53
C LYS A 1016 -94.26 1.56 155.56
N ARG A 1017 -93.59 2.68 155.32
CA ARG A 1017 -92.62 3.28 156.25
C ARG A 1017 -93.27 3.59 157.61
N GLN A 1018 -94.46 4.18 157.59
CA GLN A 1018 -95.15 4.62 158.80
C GLN A 1018 -95.64 3.44 159.64
N SER A 1019 -96.19 2.41 159.00
CA SER A 1019 -96.68 1.19 159.66
C SER A 1019 -95.57 0.44 160.43
N ILE A 1020 -94.38 0.28 159.83
CA ILE A 1020 -93.24 -0.40 160.47
C ILE A 1020 -92.74 0.38 161.70
N ASN A 1021 -92.65 1.71 161.61
CA ASN A 1021 -92.19 2.55 162.73
C ASN A 1021 -93.16 2.52 163.92
N GLU A 1022 -94.48 2.56 163.69
CA GLU A 1022 -95.49 2.51 164.76
C GLU A 1022 -95.47 1.20 165.55
N ARG A 1023 -95.29 0.07 164.85
CA ARG A 1023 -95.21 -1.26 165.48
C ARG A 1023 -93.95 -1.44 166.31
N TYR A 1024 -92.82 -0.89 165.85
CA TYR A 1024 -91.55 -0.94 166.58
C TYR A 1024 -91.60 -0.18 167.92
N GLU A 1025 -92.27 0.97 168.01
CA GLU A 1025 -92.45 1.67 169.29
C GLU A 1025 -93.38 0.93 170.25
N ARG A 1026 -94.36 0.18 169.72
CA ARG A 1026 -95.27 -0.60 170.56
C ARG A 1026 -94.55 -1.71 171.32
N ILE A 1027 -93.62 -2.45 170.69
CA ILE A 1027 -92.86 -3.52 171.35
C ILE A 1027 -91.93 -3.00 172.45
N LYS A 1028 -91.30 -1.83 172.27
CA LYS A 1028 -90.45 -1.22 173.31
C LYS A 1028 -91.22 -0.97 174.61
N ASN A 1029 -92.44 -0.46 174.49
CA ASN A 1029 -93.28 -0.17 175.65
C ASN A 1029 -93.75 -1.44 176.38
N LEU A 1030 -94.09 -2.50 175.64
CA LEU A 1030 -94.48 -3.80 176.21
C LEU A 1030 -93.33 -4.47 176.98
N ALA A 1031 -92.10 -4.34 176.48
CA ALA A 1031 -90.93 -4.91 177.13
C ALA A 1031 -90.71 -4.29 178.53
N ALA A 1032 -90.64 -2.96 178.61
CA ALA A 1032 -90.42 -2.24 179.85
C ALA A 1032 -91.47 -2.58 180.94
N HIS A 1033 -92.74 -2.75 180.55
CA HIS A 1033 -93.81 -3.08 181.51
C HIS A 1033 -93.64 -4.48 182.13
N ARG A 1034 -93.15 -5.45 181.36
CA ARG A 1034 -92.94 -6.82 181.83
C ARG A 1034 -91.73 -6.94 182.76
N GLN A 1035 -90.67 -6.18 182.51
CA GLN A 1035 -89.48 -6.11 183.35
C GLN A 1035 -89.79 -5.68 184.79
N ALA A 1036 -90.66 -4.67 184.95
CA ALA A 1036 -91.07 -4.18 186.27
C ALA A 1036 -91.75 -5.27 187.12
N ARG A 1037 -92.69 -6.03 186.52
CA ARG A 1037 -93.42 -7.11 187.20
C ARG A 1037 -92.51 -8.26 187.66
N LEU A 1038 -91.54 -8.66 186.83
CA LEU A 1038 -90.61 -9.75 187.18
C LEU A 1038 -89.71 -9.36 188.36
N ASN A 1039 -89.36 -8.09 188.52
CA ASN A 1039 -88.55 -7.62 189.64
C ASN A 1039 -89.31 -7.59 190.98
N GLU A 1040 -90.60 -7.22 190.99
CA GLU A 1040 -91.44 -7.30 192.18
C GLU A 1040 -91.61 -8.74 192.69
N ALA A 1041 -91.83 -9.69 191.79
CA ALA A 1041 -91.94 -11.10 192.15
C ALA A 1041 -90.63 -11.66 192.73
N ASN A 1042 -89.47 -11.18 192.26
CA ASN A 1042 -88.16 -11.62 192.72
C ASN A 1042 -87.88 -11.18 194.17
N THR A 1043 -88.29 -9.94 194.51
CA THR A 1043 -88.13 -9.38 195.86
C THR A 1043 -89.04 -10.08 196.87
N LEU A 1044 -90.27 -10.40 196.50
CA LEU A 1044 -91.22 -11.12 197.37
C LEU A 1044 -90.71 -12.51 197.77
N HIS A 1045 -90.21 -13.30 196.82
CA HIS A 1045 -89.72 -14.66 197.10
C HIS A 1045 -88.37 -14.68 197.83
N GLN A 1046 -87.56 -13.62 197.71
CA GLN A 1046 -86.34 -13.48 198.50
C GLN A 1046 -86.67 -13.29 200.00
N PHE A 1047 -87.70 -12.50 200.31
CA PHE A 1047 -88.14 -12.25 201.69
C PHE A 1047 -88.65 -13.50 202.42
N PHE A 1048 -89.38 -14.39 201.75
CA PHE A 1048 -89.83 -15.64 202.36
C PHE A 1048 -88.70 -16.62 202.68
N ARG A 1049 -87.59 -16.56 201.94
CA ARG A 1049 -86.42 -17.41 202.17
C ARG A 1049 -85.69 -16.99 203.46
N ASP A 1050 -85.56 -15.68 203.67
CA ASP A 1050 -84.89 -15.13 204.85
C ASP A 1050 -85.67 -15.44 206.15
N ILE A 1051 -87.01 -15.53 206.10
CA ILE A 1051 -87.85 -15.96 207.24
C ILE A 1051 -87.62 -17.43 207.61
N ALA A 1052 -87.51 -18.32 206.62
CA ALA A 1052 -87.35 -19.76 206.84
C ALA A 1052 -85.99 -20.10 207.47
N ASP A 1053 -84.96 -19.32 207.16
CA ASP A 1053 -83.62 -19.46 207.74
C ASP A 1053 -83.61 -19.06 209.24
N GLU A 1054 -84.34 -17.99 209.62
CA GLU A 1054 -84.43 -17.56 211.03
C GLU A 1054 -85.27 -18.51 211.91
N GLU A 1055 -86.34 -19.12 211.38
CA GLU A 1055 -87.10 -20.16 212.10
C GLU A 1055 -86.25 -21.42 212.35
N SER A 1056 -85.36 -21.78 211.42
CA SER A 1056 -84.44 -22.89 211.57
C SER A 1056 -83.38 -22.61 212.65
N TRP A 1057 -82.86 -21.38 212.71
CA TRP A 1057 -81.92 -20.94 213.74
C TRP A 1057 -82.53 -20.98 215.16
N ILE A 1058 -83.80 -20.60 215.31
CA ILE A 1058 -84.52 -20.64 216.60
C ILE A 1058 -84.77 -22.09 217.08
N LYS A 1059 -85.05 -23.03 216.16
CA LYS A 1059 -85.26 -24.45 216.51
C LYS A 1059 -83.98 -25.11 217.04
N GLU A 1060 -82.84 -24.79 216.46
CA GLU A 1060 -81.53 -25.35 216.84
C GLU A 1060 -81.12 -24.96 218.27
N LYS A 1061 -81.40 -23.72 218.69
CA LYS A 1061 -81.10 -23.23 220.05
C LYS A 1061 -82.01 -23.83 221.14
N LYS A 1062 -83.22 -24.27 220.79
CA LYS A 1062 -84.19 -24.84 221.75
C LYS A 1062 -83.81 -26.25 222.22
N THR A 1063 -83.01 -26.98 221.46
CA THR A 1063 -82.46 -28.29 221.82
C THR A 1063 -81.33 -28.23 222.84
N SER A 1064 -80.70 -27.08 223.08
CA SER A 1064 -79.61 -26.89 224.06
C SER A 1064 -80.06 -26.80 225.53
N CYS A 1065 -81.30 -27.15 225.92
CA CYS A 1065 -81.83 -26.94 227.28
C CYS A 1065 -82.45 -28.16 228.02
N ARG A 1066 -82.19 -29.41 227.60
CA ARG A 1066 -82.46 -30.61 228.44
C ARG A 1066 -81.16 -31.43 228.59
N PHE A 1067 -80.71 -31.58 229.84
CA PHE A 1067 -79.38 -31.97 230.36
C PHE A 1067 -78.32 -30.86 230.29
N ARG A 1068 -77.62 -30.44 231.35
CA ARG A 1068 -77.41 -30.94 232.73
C ARG A 1068 -77.34 -32.45 232.89
#